data_AF-A0A1L9VDA2-F1
#
_entry.id   AF-A0A1L9VDA2-F1
#
_cell.length_a   1.000
_cell.length_b   1.000
_cell.length_c   1.000
_cell.angle_alpha   90.00
_cell.angle_beta   90.00
_cell.angle_gamma   90.00
#
_symmetry.space_group_name_H-M   'P 1'
#
loop_
_entity.id
_entity.type
_entity.pdbx_description
1 polymer ?
#
loop_
_entity_poly.entity_id
_entity_poly.type
_entity_poly.pdbx_seq_one_letter_code
_entity_poly.pdbx_strand_id
1 'polypeptide(L)'
;MQFQRFPYPPSLPAEVPEDLLPKLSELQEEFGTDKDHLKHVTDHFIKELERGLTEEGGDIPMNITWVTDFPTGHERGKFLTLDLGGTNLRVCEVSLSAAKGDFAATQRKYKLPGNLRSAPVIELWDFIAECVHLFIEEHHSDCPPDEKLPLAFTFSYPVLQTSIKEGILQRWTKDYNCPGAEGNDIVAQLAASMDKKQVPVEIVALVNDTTGTLIATAYRDPKVCIGSIFSTGCNSAYMEVCSAVPKLKHAGLPPDSKVVINTECGAFDNSCKVLHRTRFDKDIDVCSPRQGQQLYEKMVAGRYLGEIVRRVLLELHNTHSLFRDQDASKLNTPHILEASFLSNVEEDNSHLREGVKGLLKEHLGVESTVPERRITRFLVEIVGTRSARLYACGIAAICKKRNIKTGVVGVDGATFNYYTRFRLRVAQAMRDIMDWPEDIQDPISFEVSEDGSGVGAALIAALTMGEAQPELPAELTASLTSLGKVCWLRLEDSIVRFTIIPDQGTQVWAQLPVDAIFEPTTYTLESNSGIINLEVPIGALHRALRSANGANSAQIRLTKKGSVPLLALTILSSSWTTGSNAIGVGNEEDEGLFPDEGFGRGGGGTGTGPRERETVISQEVPVKVLHESAVEGLHEPRCRDPDVHIILPSLIHLKSISERFTKLATIDTKTPSTTTTSNTTTNNPTQPPPSSAVPTTTAPNSNTASPKLELSANMHGSLKLAIASDSLRISSVWTDLVNPALDPAQLSQSEMQELPSERMRRLGKDGDGEEGWARVRIDGRDWGRVLSVGRLSPKVVACFINETALVLYVYLPGSWNGEDSCLTYYINSYST
;
A
#
# COMPACT_ATOMS: atom_id res chain seq x y z
N MET A 1 -30.41 -7.45 -20.20
CA MET A 1 -30.90 -7.32 -18.81
C MET A 1 -31.65 -6.00 -18.72
N GLN A 2 -32.92 -5.98 -18.31
CA GLN A 2 -33.61 -4.71 -18.06
C GLN A 2 -32.97 -4.04 -16.85
N PHE A 3 -32.41 -2.85 -17.03
CA PHE A 3 -31.84 -2.05 -15.94
C PHE A 3 -32.96 -1.78 -14.91
N GLN A 4 -32.72 -2.16 -13.65
CA GLN A 4 -33.73 -2.07 -12.61
C GLN A 4 -33.92 -0.60 -12.21
N ARG A 5 -34.94 0.05 -12.75
CA ARG A 5 -35.32 1.40 -12.32
C ARG A 5 -35.80 1.38 -10.88
N PHE A 6 -35.35 2.36 -10.11
CA PHE A 6 -35.88 2.57 -8.77
C PHE A 6 -37.02 3.59 -8.84
N PRO A 7 -38.25 3.25 -8.41
CA PRO A 7 -39.38 4.17 -8.52
C PRO A 7 -39.17 5.39 -7.63
N TYR A 8 -39.51 6.57 -8.17
CA TYR A 8 -39.50 7.84 -7.46
C TYR A 8 -40.72 8.69 -7.89
N PRO A 9 -41.43 9.34 -6.95
CA PRO A 9 -41.29 9.20 -5.49
C PRO A 9 -41.80 7.83 -4.98
N PRO A 10 -41.41 7.38 -3.78
CA PRO A 10 -42.02 6.22 -3.14
C PRO A 10 -43.54 6.37 -3.05
N SER A 11 -44.32 5.36 -3.39
CA SER A 11 -45.79 5.45 -3.43
C SER A 11 -46.41 5.45 -2.03
N LEU A 12 -47.54 6.15 -1.87
CA LEU A 12 -48.30 6.11 -0.62
C LEU A 12 -48.75 4.67 -0.30
N PRO A 13 -48.75 4.27 0.98
CA PRO A 13 -49.14 2.92 1.36
C PRO A 13 -50.63 2.66 1.15
N ALA A 14 -51.00 1.41 0.91
CA ALA A 14 -52.40 0.98 0.85
C ALA A 14 -53.01 0.86 2.26
N GLU A 15 -54.32 1.12 2.37
CA GLU A 15 -55.11 1.01 3.61
C GLU A 15 -54.65 1.96 4.73
N VAL A 16 -54.23 3.17 4.37
CA VAL A 16 -53.86 4.23 5.31
C VAL A 16 -55.12 4.81 5.99
N PRO A 17 -55.13 5.01 7.33
CA PRO A 17 -56.21 5.70 8.02
C PRO A 17 -56.49 7.09 7.44
N GLU A 18 -57.77 7.48 7.33
CA GLU A 18 -58.19 8.73 6.68
C GLU A 18 -57.56 9.98 7.31
N ASP A 19 -57.29 9.96 8.62
CA ASP A 19 -56.65 11.07 9.34
C ASP A 19 -55.16 11.21 9.01
N LEU A 20 -54.49 10.12 8.62
CA LEU A 20 -53.05 10.09 8.33
C LEU A 20 -52.73 10.37 6.86
N LEU A 21 -53.64 10.06 5.93
CA LEU A 21 -53.38 10.17 4.50
C LEU A 21 -52.98 11.59 4.03
N PRO A 22 -53.66 12.68 4.46
CA PRO A 22 -53.25 14.04 4.09
C PRO A 22 -51.83 14.36 4.59
N LYS A 23 -51.51 13.96 5.83
CA LYS A 23 -50.21 14.24 6.43
C LYS A 23 -49.09 13.44 5.76
N LEU A 24 -49.33 12.19 5.38
CA LEU A 24 -48.34 11.40 4.64
C LEU A 24 -48.09 11.94 3.24
N SER A 25 -49.11 12.50 2.59
CA SER A 25 -48.97 13.18 1.29
C SER A 25 -48.13 14.46 1.43
N GLU A 26 -48.40 15.26 2.46
CA GLU A 26 -47.58 16.45 2.79
C GLU A 26 -46.11 16.06 3.05
N LEU A 27 -45.86 15.00 3.83
CA LEU A 27 -44.50 14.51 4.08
C LEU A 27 -43.83 14.00 2.80
N GLN A 28 -44.56 13.33 1.90
CA GLN A 28 -44.03 12.90 0.60
C GLN A 28 -43.51 14.09 -0.21
N GLU A 29 -44.25 15.20 -0.20
CA GLU A 29 -43.87 16.45 -0.87
C GLU A 29 -42.72 17.16 -0.14
N GLU A 30 -42.78 17.27 1.19
CA GLU A 30 -41.74 17.93 2.02
C GLU A 30 -40.37 17.25 1.89
N PHE A 31 -40.35 15.91 1.77
CA PHE A 31 -39.13 15.12 1.54
C PHE A 31 -38.78 14.94 0.05
N GLY A 32 -39.61 15.46 -0.85
CA GLY A 32 -39.45 15.36 -2.29
C GLY A 32 -38.17 16.06 -2.80
N THR A 33 -37.44 15.37 -3.65
CA THR A 33 -36.26 15.86 -4.39
C THR A 33 -36.40 15.53 -5.88
N ASP A 34 -37.23 16.28 -6.60
CA ASP A 34 -37.44 16.09 -8.03
C ASP A 34 -36.17 16.35 -8.87
N LYS A 35 -36.24 16.06 -10.18
CA LYS A 35 -35.06 16.17 -11.05
C LYS A 35 -34.52 17.59 -11.15
N ASP A 36 -35.41 18.59 -11.21
CA ASP A 36 -35.01 19.98 -11.37
C ASP A 36 -34.34 20.50 -10.10
N HIS A 37 -34.87 20.13 -8.93
CA HIS A 37 -34.25 20.41 -7.65
C HIS A 37 -32.88 19.75 -7.53
N LEU A 38 -32.72 18.48 -7.91
CA LEU A 38 -31.40 17.81 -7.87
C LEU A 38 -30.38 18.50 -8.77
N LYS A 39 -30.77 18.91 -9.98
CA LYS A 39 -29.90 19.66 -10.89
C LYS A 39 -29.53 21.01 -10.29
N HIS A 40 -30.49 21.73 -9.71
CA HIS A 40 -30.26 23.01 -9.05
C HIS A 40 -29.26 22.88 -7.87
N VAL A 41 -29.46 21.88 -7.00
CA VAL A 41 -28.55 21.58 -5.90
C VAL A 41 -27.17 21.22 -6.43
N THR A 42 -27.07 20.36 -7.46
CA THR A 42 -25.80 19.96 -8.09
C THR A 42 -25.05 21.16 -8.65
N ASP A 43 -25.74 22.06 -9.36
CA ASP A 43 -25.11 23.25 -9.97
C ASP A 43 -24.63 24.25 -8.91
N HIS A 44 -25.33 24.36 -7.77
CA HIS A 44 -24.84 25.14 -6.64
C HIS A 44 -23.64 24.47 -5.95
N PHE A 45 -23.67 23.14 -5.82
CA PHE A 45 -22.57 22.34 -5.28
C PHE A 45 -21.28 22.58 -6.08
N ILE A 46 -21.35 22.60 -7.42
CA ILE A 46 -20.20 22.90 -8.29
C ILE A 46 -19.59 24.27 -7.92
N LYS A 47 -20.43 25.30 -7.76
CA LYS A 47 -19.97 26.64 -7.40
C LYS A 47 -19.28 26.67 -6.03
N GLU A 48 -19.82 25.96 -5.04
CA GLU A 48 -19.19 25.89 -3.71
C GLU A 48 -17.90 25.05 -3.71
N LEU A 49 -17.78 24.00 -4.55
CA LEU A 49 -16.52 23.29 -4.76
C LEU A 49 -15.46 24.22 -5.37
N GLU A 50 -15.80 24.97 -6.42
CA GLU A 50 -14.90 25.94 -7.06
C GLU A 50 -14.49 27.03 -6.07
N ARG A 51 -15.46 27.57 -5.32
CA ARG A 51 -15.22 28.59 -4.31
C ARG A 51 -14.31 28.08 -3.18
N GLY A 52 -14.49 26.84 -2.72
CA GLY A 52 -13.63 26.22 -1.71
C GLY A 52 -12.16 26.07 -2.13
N LEU A 53 -11.87 26.03 -3.44
CA LEU A 53 -10.50 25.99 -3.98
C LEU A 53 -9.83 27.38 -4.05
N THR A 54 -10.58 28.46 -3.82
CA THR A 54 -10.05 29.83 -3.77
C THR A 54 -9.47 30.19 -2.41
N GLU A 55 -8.75 31.31 -2.31
CA GLU A 55 -8.22 31.83 -1.04
C GLU A 55 -9.31 32.36 -0.11
N GLU A 56 -10.42 32.88 -0.67
CA GLU A 56 -11.57 33.36 0.11
C GLU A 56 -12.31 32.20 0.81
N GLY A 57 -12.25 31.01 0.21
CA GLY A 57 -12.97 29.82 0.67
C GLY A 57 -14.49 29.91 0.46
N GLY A 58 -15.16 28.80 0.74
CA GLY A 58 -16.60 28.64 0.68
C GLY A 58 -17.14 27.81 1.84
N ASP A 59 -18.41 27.40 1.75
CA ASP A 59 -19.00 26.51 2.75
C ASP A 59 -18.28 25.14 2.75
N ILE A 60 -17.82 24.70 1.57
CA ILE A 60 -17.03 23.48 1.40
C ILE A 60 -15.53 23.81 1.52
N PRO A 61 -14.79 23.20 2.48
CA PRO A 61 -13.38 23.51 2.73
C PRO A 61 -12.42 23.18 1.57
N MET A 62 -12.65 22.07 0.85
CA MET A 62 -11.78 21.59 -0.23
C MET A 62 -10.30 21.45 0.20
N ASN A 63 -10.06 20.72 1.29
CA ASN A 63 -8.74 20.57 1.90
C ASN A 63 -7.73 19.89 0.95
N ILE A 64 -6.52 20.45 0.91
CA ILE A 64 -5.40 19.92 0.13
C ILE A 64 -4.76 18.80 0.93
N THR A 65 -4.56 17.64 0.31
CA THR A 65 -4.05 16.44 0.99
C THR A 65 -2.56 16.20 0.74
N TRP A 66 -1.97 16.85 -0.26
CA TRP A 66 -0.58 16.63 -0.71
C TRP A 66 -0.29 15.25 -1.31
N VAL A 67 -1.32 14.45 -1.60
CA VAL A 67 -1.18 13.24 -2.43
C VAL A 67 -1.23 13.64 -3.89
N THR A 68 -0.13 13.53 -4.63
CA THR A 68 -0.01 14.11 -5.98
C THR A 68 -0.37 13.13 -7.10
N ASP A 69 -0.36 11.83 -6.82
CA ASP A 69 -0.45 10.81 -7.85
C ASP A 69 -1.41 9.69 -7.47
N PHE A 70 -1.91 9.00 -8.50
CA PHE A 70 -2.61 7.74 -8.31
C PHE A 70 -1.59 6.61 -8.20
N PRO A 71 -1.92 5.55 -7.45
CA PRO A 71 -1.07 4.38 -7.43
C PRO A 71 -1.12 3.67 -8.79
N THR A 72 0.01 3.10 -9.16
CA THR A 72 0.25 2.36 -10.40
C THR A 72 -0.23 0.91 -10.33
N GLY A 73 -0.40 0.38 -9.12
CA GLY A 73 -0.62 -1.04 -8.87
C GLY A 73 0.67 -1.79 -8.57
N HIS A 74 1.83 -1.14 -8.65
CA HIS A 74 3.16 -1.76 -8.53
C HIS A 74 3.94 -1.30 -7.30
N GLU A 75 3.30 -0.52 -6.42
CA GLU A 75 3.86 -0.07 -5.15
C GLU A 75 4.34 -1.24 -4.29
N ARG A 76 5.46 -1.06 -3.59
CA ARG A 76 6.09 -2.10 -2.75
C ARG A 76 6.49 -1.54 -1.41
N GLY A 77 6.70 -2.44 -0.45
CA GLY A 77 7.25 -2.12 0.86
C GLY A 77 6.32 -2.51 2.00
N LYS A 78 6.80 -2.27 3.22
CA LYS A 78 6.05 -2.53 4.45
C LYS A 78 5.80 -1.21 5.15
N PHE A 79 4.54 -0.96 5.50
CA PHE A 79 4.11 0.28 6.10
C PHE A 79 3.23 -0.02 7.31
N LEU A 80 3.51 0.65 8.41
CA LEU A 80 2.57 0.71 9.52
C LEU A 80 1.51 1.75 9.21
N THR A 81 0.28 1.47 9.63
CA THR A 81 -0.85 2.36 9.45
C THR A 81 -1.60 2.45 10.77
N LEU A 82 -2.00 3.67 11.10
CA LEU A 82 -2.69 4.00 12.33
C LEU A 82 -4.01 4.66 11.99
N ASP A 83 -5.12 4.09 12.43
CA ASP A 83 -6.46 4.60 12.15
C ASP A 83 -7.19 4.91 13.46
N LEU A 84 -7.37 6.21 13.72
CA LEU A 84 -8.09 6.69 14.90
C LEU A 84 -9.60 6.76 14.63
N GLY A 85 -10.29 5.65 14.91
CA GLY A 85 -11.74 5.57 14.86
C GLY A 85 -12.43 6.16 16.11
N GLY A 86 -13.77 6.24 16.05
CA GLY A 86 -14.59 6.76 17.16
C GLY A 86 -14.57 5.91 18.44
N THR A 87 -14.46 4.58 18.29
CA THR A 87 -14.58 3.61 19.39
C THR A 87 -13.34 2.75 19.56
N ASN A 88 -12.62 2.50 18.47
CA ASN A 88 -11.42 1.70 18.47
C ASN A 88 -10.32 2.44 17.71
N LEU A 89 -9.11 2.33 18.23
CA LEU A 89 -7.89 2.57 17.48
C LEU A 89 -7.54 1.30 16.72
N ARG A 90 -7.09 1.43 15.48
CA ARG A 90 -6.57 0.29 14.72
C ARG A 90 -5.13 0.56 14.32
N VAL A 91 -4.26 -0.41 14.58
CA VAL A 91 -2.88 -0.44 14.09
C VAL A 91 -2.79 -1.58 13.09
N CYS A 92 -2.18 -1.35 11.93
CA CYS A 92 -2.07 -2.35 10.88
C CYS A 92 -0.70 -2.28 10.19
N GLU A 93 -0.04 -3.43 9.99
CA GLU A 93 1.10 -3.57 9.07
C GLU A 93 0.54 -3.98 7.71
N VAL A 94 0.80 -3.17 6.68
CA VAL A 94 0.46 -3.47 5.29
C VAL A 94 1.77 -3.77 4.55
N SER A 95 1.85 -4.96 3.98
CA SER A 95 2.92 -5.40 3.08
C SER A 95 2.42 -5.36 1.65
N LEU A 96 2.89 -4.38 0.87
CA LEU A 96 2.60 -4.27 -0.56
C LEU A 96 3.50 -5.24 -1.33
N SER A 97 2.88 -6.11 -2.14
CA SER A 97 3.56 -7.23 -2.78
C SER A 97 4.12 -6.88 -4.16
N ALA A 98 4.87 -7.80 -4.77
CA ALA A 98 5.31 -7.65 -6.15
C ALA A 98 4.19 -7.87 -7.18
N ALA A 99 3.10 -8.53 -6.80
CA ALA A 99 1.97 -8.78 -7.69
C ALA A 99 1.09 -7.54 -7.77
N LYS A 100 0.67 -7.20 -9.00
CA LYS A 100 -0.06 -5.96 -9.27
C LYS A 100 -1.36 -5.89 -8.48
N GLY A 101 -1.54 -4.84 -7.68
CA GLY A 101 -2.78 -4.63 -6.92
C GLY A 101 -2.91 -5.52 -5.67
N ASP A 102 -1.89 -6.32 -5.35
CA ASP A 102 -1.94 -7.30 -4.25
C ASP A 102 -1.19 -6.81 -3.00
N PHE A 103 -1.72 -7.15 -1.82
CA PHE A 103 -1.18 -6.76 -0.53
C PHE A 103 -1.56 -7.78 0.56
N ALA A 104 -0.73 -7.87 1.60
CA ALA A 104 -1.06 -8.57 2.84
C ALA A 104 -1.17 -7.55 3.98
N ALA A 105 -2.13 -7.75 4.88
CA ALA A 105 -2.35 -6.85 6.01
C ALA A 105 -2.52 -7.63 7.32
N THR A 106 -1.79 -7.22 8.35
CA THR A 106 -1.93 -7.72 9.73
C THR A 106 -2.42 -6.57 10.59
N GLN A 107 -3.56 -6.71 11.26
CA GLN A 107 -4.17 -5.61 12.02
C GLN A 107 -4.52 -6.01 13.45
N ARG A 108 -4.45 -5.04 14.36
CA ARG A 108 -4.92 -5.14 15.74
C ARG A 108 -5.81 -3.95 16.09
N LYS A 109 -6.92 -4.22 16.78
CA LYS A 109 -7.88 -3.21 17.25
C LYS A 109 -7.76 -3.04 18.76
N TYR A 110 -7.62 -1.81 19.20
CA TYR A 110 -7.55 -1.42 20.60
C TYR A 110 -8.79 -0.60 20.95
N LYS A 111 -9.54 -1.05 21.95
CA LYS A 111 -10.71 -0.32 22.43
C LYS A 111 -10.25 0.94 23.17
N LEU A 112 -10.77 2.10 22.77
CA LEU A 112 -10.46 3.36 23.43
C LEU A 112 -11.20 3.43 24.79
N PRO A 113 -10.51 3.73 25.89
CA PRO A 113 -11.15 4.08 27.15
C PRO A 113 -12.11 5.27 26.98
N GLY A 114 -13.29 5.17 27.59
CA GLY A 114 -14.38 6.15 27.35
C GLY A 114 -14.03 7.59 27.75
N ASN A 115 -13.13 7.78 28.72
CA ASN A 115 -12.67 9.09 29.17
C ASN A 115 -11.71 9.78 28.18
N LEU A 116 -10.99 9.03 27.34
CA LEU A 116 -9.94 9.62 26.48
C LEU A 116 -10.48 10.59 25.45
N ARG A 117 -11.74 10.46 25.02
CA ARG A 117 -12.36 11.35 24.02
C ARG A 117 -12.51 12.79 24.50
N SER A 118 -12.45 13.02 25.81
CA SER A 118 -12.55 14.36 26.42
C SER A 118 -11.36 14.69 27.33
N ALA A 119 -10.39 13.78 27.41
CA ALA A 119 -9.16 13.98 28.17
C ALA A 119 -8.23 14.98 27.45
N PRO A 120 -7.26 15.58 28.15
CA PRO A 120 -6.18 16.33 27.51
C PRO A 120 -5.55 15.52 26.37
N VAL A 121 -5.27 16.17 25.24
CA VAL A 121 -4.85 15.47 24.02
C VAL A 121 -3.58 14.62 24.20
N ILE A 122 -2.68 15.04 25.10
CA ILE A 122 -1.46 14.29 25.41
C ILE A 122 -1.75 12.90 25.98
N GLU A 123 -2.84 12.71 26.74
CA GLU A 123 -3.23 11.40 27.27
C GLU A 123 -3.72 10.47 26.15
N LEU A 124 -4.41 11.04 25.14
CA LEU A 124 -4.79 10.31 23.94
C LEU A 124 -3.55 9.88 23.15
N TRP A 125 -2.60 10.79 22.92
CA TRP A 125 -1.36 10.49 22.18
C TRP A 125 -0.48 9.47 22.90
N ASP A 126 -0.33 9.58 24.23
CA ASP A 126 0.42 8.60 25.04
C ASP A 126 -0.23 7.21 25.00
N PHE A 127 -1.56 7.12 24.99
CA PHE A 127 -2.28 5.85 24.82
C PHE A 127 -2.09 5.26 23.42
N ILE A 128 -2.15 6.08 22.37
CA ILE A 128 -1.93 5.63 20.99
C ILE A 128 -0.49 5.13 20.83
N ALA A 129 0.49 5.85 21.37
CA ALA A 129 1.90 5.46 21.32
C ALA A 129 2.15 4.12 22.04
N GLU A 130 1.48 3.87 23.17
CA GLU A 130 1.49 2.56 23.84
C GLU A 130 0.94 1.45 22.95
N CYS A 131 -0.18 1.70 22.25
CA CYS A 131 -0.79 0.69 21.38
C CYS A 131 0.12 0.32 20.20
N VAL A 132 0.79 1.31 19.60
CA VAL A 132 1.77 1.07 18.51
C VAL A 132 2.99 0.33 19.03
N HIS A 133 3.50 0.69 20.22
CA HIS A 133 4.61 -0.03 20.87
C HIS A 133 4.28 -1.51 21.07
N LEU A 134 3.12 -1.82 21.66
CA LEU A 134 2.67 -3.20 21.89
C LEU A 134 2.50 -3.99 20.58
N PHE A 135 2.05 -3.33 19.51
CA PHE A 135 1.93 -3.96 18.20
C PHE A 135 3.30 -4.33 17.61
N ILE A 136 4.29 -3.43 17.74
CA ILE A 136 5.66 -3.65 17.27
C ILE A 136 6.35 -4.75 18.09
N GLU A 137 6.17 -4.79 19.41
CA GLU A 137 6.73 -5.87 20.24
C GLU A 137 6.21 -7.25 19.84
N GLU A 138 4.94 -7.34 19.44
CA GLU A 138 4.32 -8.60 19.03
C GLU A 138 4.73 -9.05 17.62
N HIS A 139 4.86 -8.12 16.68
CA HIS A 139 5.00 -8.44 15.25
C HIS A 139 6.39 -8.14 14.66
N HIS A 140 7.22 -7.36 15.35
CA HIS A 140 8.52 -6.86 14.88
C HIS A 140 9.63 -6.99 15.94
N SER A 141 9.60 -8.05 16.77
CA SER A 141 10.59 -8.28 17.84
C SER A 141 12.05 -8.35 17.35
N ASP A 142 12.26 -8.62 16.05
CA ASP A 142 13.57 -8.79 15.43
C ASP A 142 14.06 -7.51 14.68
N CYS A 143 13.32 -6.40 14.76
CA CYS A 143 13.68 -5.16 14.05
C CYS A 143 14.97 -4.56 14.63
N PRO A 144 15.94 -4.13 13.79
CA PRO A 144 17.16 -3.49 14.27
C PRO A 144 16.85 -2.24 15.13
N PRO A 145 17.62 -1.97 16.19
CA PRO A 145 17.37 -0.83 17.09
C PRO A 145 17.37 0.54 16.41
N ASP A 146 18.10 0.66 15.29
CA ASP A 146 18.31 1.92 14.56
C ASP A 146 17.35 2.10 13.38
N GLU A 147 16.50 1.11 13.08
CA GLU A 147 15.58 1.15 11.93
C GLU A 147 14.20 1.66 12.37
N LYS A 148 13.76 2.78 11.79
CA LYS A 148 12.43 3.34 12.02
C LYS A 148 11.46 2.85 10.96
N LEU A 149 10.35 2.24 11.39
CA LEU A 149 9.30 1.77 10.49
C LEU A 149 8.45 2.97 10.00
N PRO A 150 8.19 3.09 8.69
CA PRO A 150 7.34 4.16 8.16
C PRO A 150 5.89 3.95 8.58
N LEU A 151 5.30 4.98 9.18
CA LEU A 151 3.93 4.99 9.68
C LEU A 151 3.08 6.03 8.95
N ALA A 152 1.96 5.60 8.38
CA ALA A 152 0.91 6.49 7.88
C ALA A 152 -0.17 6.66 8.94
N PHE A 153 -0.48 7.90 9.31
CA PHE A 153 -1.52 8.20 10.27
C PHE A 153 -2.81 8.60 9.57
N THR A 154 -3.81 7.74 9.60
CA THR A 154 -5.17 8.06 9.18
C THR A 154 -5.95 8.76 10.30
N PHE A 155 -6.28 10.02 10.04
CA PHE A 155 -6.95 10.91 10.98
C PHE A 155 -8.17 11.55 10.31
N SER A 156 -9.33 10.92 10.52
CA SER A 156 -10.61 11.31 9.89
C SER A 156 -11.30 12.50 10.56
N TYR A 157 -10.58 13.63 10.68
CA TYR A 157 -11.07 14.90 11.19
C TYR A 157 -10.59 16.05 10.30
N PRO A 158 -11.28 17.21 10.29
CA PRO A 158 -10.88 18.35 9.47
C PRO A 158 -9.51 18.88 9.89
N VAL A 159 -8.52 18.73 9.00
CA VAL A 159 -7.15 19.20 9.18
C VAL A 159 -6.77 20.16 8.07
N LEU A 160 -5.99 21.20 8.42
CA LEU A 160 -5.27 22.02 7.45
C LEU A 160 -3.87 21.44 7.30
N GLN A 161 -3.54 20.95 6.11
CA GLN A 161 -2.23 20.37 5.82
C GLN A 161 -1.38 21.34 4.99
N THR A 162 -0.21 21.69 5.52
CA THR A 162 0.86 22.43 4.82
C THR A 162 1.79 21.51 4.05
N SER A 163 1.85 20.24 4.44
CA SER A 163 2.51 19.15 3.74
C SER A 163 1.81 17.83 4.08
N ILE A 164 2.18 16.73 3.42
CA ILE A 164 1.67 15.39 3.76
C ILE A 164 2.08 14.94 5.17
N LYS A 165 3.15 15.53 5.76
CA LYS A 165 3.70 15.15 7.09
C LYS A 165 3.19 16.04 8.23
N GLU A 166 2.36 17.03 7.96
CA GLU A 166 1.89 18.01 8.95
C GLU A 166 0.36 18.14 8.87
N GLY A 167 -0.29 18.36 10.01
CA GLY A 167 -1.73 18.60 10.03
C GLY A 167 -2.21 19.36 11.23
N ILE A 168 -2.65 20.59 11.00
CA ILE A 168 -3.25 21.42 12.03
C ILE A 168 -4.73 21.03 12.16
N LEU A 169 -5.12 20.47 13.31
CA LEU A 169 -6.52 20.15 13.57
C LEU A 169 -7.34 21.44 13.59
N GLN A 170 -8.29 21.58 12.68
CA GLN A 170 -9.16 22.77 12.65
C GLN A 170 -10.16 22.74 13.80
N ARG A 171 -10.80 21.58 13.97
CA ARG A 171 -11.83 21.35 15.00
C ARG A 171 -12.07 19.86 15.16
N TRP A 172 -12.38 19.42 16.38
CA TRP A 172 -12.92 18.08 16.59
C TRP A 172 -14.28 17.92 15.93
N THR A 173 -14.62 16.71 15.52
CA THR A 173 -15.97 16.35 15.07
C THR A 173 -16.37 15.05 15.75
N LYS A 174 -17.56 14.53 15.44
CA LYS A 174 -18.09 13.30 16.08
C LYS A 174 -18.20 13.51 17.60
N ASP A 175 -17.68 12.59 18.41
CA ASP A 175 -17.82 12.61 19.87
C ASP A 175 -16.49 12.93 20.59
N TYR A 176 -15.49 13.47 19.86
CA TYR A 176 -14.21 13.91 20.44
C TYR A 176 -14.26 15.38 20.87
N ASN A 177 -13.56 15.69 21.95
CA ASN A 177 -13.37 17.03 22.48
C ASN A 177 -12.12 17.08 23.39
N CYS A 178 -10.97 16.66 22.87
CA CYS A 178 -9.71 16.64 23.62
C CYS A 178 -9.07 18.05 23.65
N PRO A 179 -8.92 18.69 24.82
CA PRO A 179 -8.29 20.00 24.92
C PRO A 179 -6.81 19.96 24.50
N GLY A 180 -6.37 21.00 23.79
CA GLY A 180 -4.98 21.15 23.33
C GLY A 180 -4.67 20.57 21.95
N ALA A 181 -5.65 19.96 21.28
CA ALA A 181 -5.50 19.45 19.91
C ALA A 181 -5.84 20.51 18.85
N GLU A 182 -6.98 21.20 19.00
CA GLU A 182 -7.46 22.17 18.01
C GLU A 182 -6.46 23.33 17.86
N GLY A 183 -6.18 23.73 16.62
CA GLY A 183 -5.20 24.76 16.28
C GLY A 183 -3.72 24.31 16.36
N ASN A 184 -3.45 23.04 16.66
CA ASN A 184 -2.08 22.52 16.80
C ASN A 184 -1.80 21.41 15.77
N ASP A 185 -0.52 21.22 15.44
CA ASP A 185 -0.07 20.12 14.59
C ASP A 185 -0.10 18.79 15.36
N ILE A 186 -1.06 17.95 15.00
CA ILE A 186 -1.32 16.67 15.66
C ILE A 186 -0.26 15.61 15.31
N VAL A 187 0.44 15.75 14.17
CA VAL A 187 1.52 14.82 13.80
C VAL A 187 2.71 15.03 14.72
N ALA A 188 3.13 16.29 14.92
CA ALA A 188 4.21 16.64 15.84
C ALA A 188 3.89 16.24 17.29
N GLN A 189 2.63 16.43 17.74
CA GLN A 189 2.21 16.00 19.07
C GLN A 189 2.28 14.49 19.25
N LEU A 190 1.80 13.72 18.26
CA LEU A 190 1.86 12.26 18.31
C LEU A 190 3.31 11.75 18.26
N ALA A 191 4.14 12.33 17.38
CA ALA A 191 5.56 11.99 17.27
C ALA A 191 6.29 12.20 18.60
N ALA A 192 6.00 13.29 19.33
CA ALA A 192 6.58 13.53 20.65
C ALA A 192 6.21 12.44 21.67
N SER A 193 4.97 11.95 21.66
CA SER A 193 4.55 10.82 22.50
C SER A 193 5.20 9.49 22.10
N MET A 194 5.42 9.26 20.80
CA MET A 194 6.15 8.09 20.28
C MET A 194 7.63 8.12 20.71
N ASP A 195 8.29 9.28 20.58
CA ASP A 195 9.68 9.48 20.98
C ASP A 195 9.88 9.29 22.49
N LYS A 196 8.97 9.81 23.31
CA LYS A 196 8.96 9.62 24.78
C LYS A 196 8.93 8.14 25.17
N LYS A 197 8.28 7.29 24.37
CA LYS A 197 8.19 5.84 24.55
C LYS A 197 9.23 5.04 23.75
N GLN A 198 10.13 5.72 23.04
CA GLN A 198 11.15 5.10 22.18
C GLN A 198 10.56 4.12 21.15
N VAL A 199 9.38 4.44 20.59
CA VAL A 199 8.75 3.62 19.56
C VAL A 199 9.53 3.81 18.25
N PRO A 200 10.02 2.73 17.59
CA PRO A 200 10.88 2.83 16.42
C PRO A 200 10.07 3.10 15.14
N VAL A 201 9.41 4.26 15.07
CA VAL A 201 8.57 4.66 13.93
C VAL A 201 8.90 6.07 13.46
N GLU A 202 8.66 6.32 12.17
CA GLU A 202 8.62 7.66 11.58
C GLU A 202 7.23 7.89 10.98
N ILE A 203 6.55 8.97 11.37
CA ILE A 203 5.27 9.33 10.73
C ILE A 203 5.57 9.98 9.38
N VAL A 204 5.34 9.25 8.30
CA VAL A 204 5.69 9.68 6.93
C VAL A 204 4.53 10.33 6.18
N ALA A 205 3.29 10.12 6.63
CA ALA A 205 2.10 10.71 6.02
C ALA A 205 0.96 10.84 7.03
N LEU A 206 0.19 11.93 6.91
CA LEU A 206 -1.11 12.14 7.52
C LEU A 206 -2.18 12.06 6.43
N VAL A 207 -3.18 11.21 6.66
CA VAL A 207 -4.16 10.81 5.66
C VAL A 207 -5.58 10.99 6.18
N ASN A 208 -6.48 11.48 5.35
CA ASN A 208 -7.92 11.40 5.60
C ASN A 208 -8.46 10.07 5.04
N ASP A 209 -9.41 9.43 5.74
CA ASP A 209 -10.02 8.16 5.32
C ASP A 209 -10.60 8.19 3.89
N THR A 210 -11.13 9.33 3.48
CA THR A 210 -11.74 9.52 2.16
C THR A 210 -10.66 9.57 1.07
N THR A 211 -9.54 10.22 1.36
CA THR A 211 -8.33 10.20 0.51
C THR A 211 -7.75 8.79 0.41
N GLY A 212 -7.63 8.10 1.55
CA GLY A 212 -7.19 6.71 1.59
C GLY A 212 -8.10 5.79 0.78
N THR A 213 -9.42 5.98 0.87
CA THR A 213 -10.42 5.24 0.07
C THR A 213 -10.22 5.44 -1.43
N LEU A 214 -9.98 6.67 -1.88
CA LEU A 214 -9.68 6.95 -3.29
C LEU A 214 -8.45 6.16 -3.77
N ILE A 215 -7.36 6.23 -3.00
CA ILE A 215 -6.08 5.60 -3.36
C ILE A 215 -6.17 4.07 -3.29
N ALA A 216 -6.75 3.51 -2.23
CA ALA A 216 -6.90 2.07 -2.05
C ALA A 216 -7.74 1.42 -3.17
N THR A 217 -8.83 2.07 -3.57
CA THR A 217 -9.66 1.57 -4.67
C THR A 217 -8.98 1.74 -6.02
N ALA A 218 -8.32 2.87 -6.25
CA ALA A 218 -7.57 3.10 -7.49
C ALA A 218 -6.41 2.12 -7.70
N TYR A 219 -5.81 1.61 -6.62
CA TYR A 219 -4.77 0.57 -6.68
C TYR A 219 -5.25 -0.74 -7.31
N ARG A 220 -6.55 -1.05 -7.17
CA ARG A 220 -7.18 -2.25 -7.73
C ARG A 220 -7.89 -1.98 -9.06
N ASP A 221 -8.58 -0.86 -9.17
CA ASP A 221 -9.24 -0.42 -10.41
C ASP A 221 -8.76 0.99 -10.84
N PRO A 222 -7.93 1.09 -11.89
CA PRO A 222 -7.48 2.36 -12.44
C PRO A 222 -8.58 3.28 -12.97
N LYS A 223 -9.82 2.79 -13.12
CA LYS A 223 -10.98 3.61 -13.53
C LYS A 223 -11.58 4.43 -12.40
N VAL A 224 -11.14 4.22 -11.16
CA VAL A 224 -11.60 4.98 -10.01
C VAL A 224 -11.25 6.46 -10.18
N CYS A 225 -12.25 7.32 -10.07
CA CYS A 225 -12.09 8.76 -10.19
C CYS A 225 -12.49 9.54 -8.93
N ILE A 226 -13.27 8.93 -8.04
CA ILE A 226 -13.76 9.53 -6.79
C ILE A 226 -13.70 8.48 -5.69
N GLY A 227 -13.14 8.84 -4.54
CA GLY A 227 -13.27 8.09 -3.29
C GLY A 227 -14.33 8.75 -2.43
N SER A 228 -15.20 7.98 -1.80
CA SER A 228 -16.27 8.53 -0.96
C SER A 228 -16.46 7.69 0.29
N ILE A 229 -16.83 8.37 1.38
CA ILE A 229 -17.27 7.73 2.62
C ILE A 229 -18.76 7.95 2.76
N PHE A 230 -19.51 6.89 3.02
CA PHE A 230 -20.92 6.96 3.37
C PHE A 230 -21.28 5.98 4.50
N SER A 231 -21.28 6.50 5.72
CA SER A 231 -21.54 5.76 6.96
C SER A 231 -22.15 6.69 8.01
N THR A 232 -21.56 6.78 9.21
CA THR A 232 -21.91 7.78 10.24
C THR A 232 -21.86 9.22 9.71
N GLY A 233 -20.89 9.51 8.85
CA GLY A 233 -20.74 10.78 8.13
C GLY A 233 -20.75 10.57 6.61
N CYS A 234 -20.65 11.66 5.85
CA CYS A 234 -20.51 11.60 4.39
C CYS A 234 -19.42 12.55 3.90
N ASN A 235 -18.53 12.04 3.04
CA ASN A 235 -17.44 12.83 2.46
C ASN A 235 -17.03 12.29 1.09
N SER A 236 -16.31 13.09 0.31
CA SER A 236 -15.74 12.71 -0.98
C SER A 236 -14.35 13.30 -1.18
N ALA A 237 -13.49 12.58 -1.90
CA ALA A 237 -12.17 13.00 -2.33
C ALA A 237 -11.97 12.66 -3.81
N TYR A 238 -11.27 13.53 -4.53
CA TYR A 238 -10.97 13.34 -5.95
C TYR A 238 -9.65 14.01 -6.31
N MET A 239 -9.05 13.60 -7.43
CA MET A 239 -7.81 14.18 -7.92
C MET A 239 -8.07 15.49 -8.67
N GLU A 240 -7.52 16.62 -8.21
CA GLU A 240 -7.57 17.94 -8.85
C GLU A 240 -6.28 18.25 -9.65
N VAL A 241 -6.31 19.18 -10.61
CA VAL A 241 -5.10 19.74 -11.25
C VAL A 241 -4.72 21.03 -10.54
N CYS A 242 -3.45 21.20 -10.18
CA CYS A 242 -2.95 22.34 -9.40
C CYS A 242 -3.29 23.70 -10.04
N SER A 243 -3.31 23.82 -11.37
CA SER A 243 -3.75 25.05 -12.06
C SER A 243 -5.18 25.48 -11.73
N ALA A 244 -6.05 24.53 -11.33
CA ALA A 244 -7.44 24.77 -10.94
C ALA A 244 -7.62 25.00 -9.42
N VAL A 245 -6.52 25.10 -8.66
CA VAL A 245 -6.53 25.32 -7.20
C VAL A 245 -5.85 26.66 -6.88
N PRO A 246 -6.56 27.80 -6.98
CA PRO A 246 -5.97 29.12 -6.73
C PRO A 246 -5.25 29.25 -5.38
N LYS A 247 -5.78 28.61 -4.33
CA LYS A 247 -5.14 28.65 -2.99
C LYS A 247 -3.81 27.87 -2.91
N LEU A 248 -3.39 27.15 -3.95
CA LEU A 248 -2.07 26.51 -4.06
C LEU A 248 -1.06 27.32 -4.89
N LYS A 249 -1.42 28.48 -5.44
CA LYS A 249 -0.52 29.26 -6.30
C LYS A 249 0.82 29.62 -5.65
N HIS A 250 0.83 29.83 -4.33
CA HIS A 250 2.03 30.16 -3.58
C HIS A 250 2.98 28.96 -3.35
N ALA A 251 2.53 27.73 -3.59
CA ALA A 251 3.32 26.52 -3.37
C ALA A 251 4.35 26.24 -4.49
N GLY A 252 4.30 26.97 -5.62
CA GLY A 252 5.28 26.84 -6.70
C GLY A 252 5.24 25.51 -7.46
N LEU A 253 4.16 24.74 -7.33
CA LEU A 253 3.98 23.47 -8.05
C LEU A 253 3.75 23.69 -9.55
N PRO A 254 4.22 22.77 -10.43
CA PRO A 254 3.91 22.82 -11.86
C PRO A 254 2.38 22.90 -12.10
N PRO A 255 1.91 23.70 -13.08
CA PRO A 255 0.48 23.89 -13.31
C PRO A 255 -0.29 22.60 -13.63
N ASP A 256 0.36 21.64 -14.27
CA ASP A 256 -0.16 20.33 -14.69
C ASP A 256 -0.02 19.25 -13.62
N SER A 257 0.69 19.52 -12.52
CA SER A 257 0.72 18.63 -11.36
C SER A 257 -0.68 18.41 -10.82
N LYS A 258 -0.88 17.24 -10.23
CA LYS A 258 -2.16 16.86 -9.65
C LYS A 258 -2.04 16.83 -8.13
N VAL A 259 -3.19 16.93 -7.47
CA VAL A 259 -3.29 16.80 -6.02
C VAL A 259 -4.67 16.30 -5.63
N VAL A 260 -4.75 15.34 -4.73
CA VAL A 260 -6.03 14.89 -4.19
C VAL A 260 -6.59 15.98 -3.29
N ILE A 261 -7.86 16.31 -3.53
CA ILE A 261 -8.65 17.21 -2.70
C ILE A 261 -9.61 16.39 -1.88
N ASN A 262 -9.51 16.53 -0.55
CA ASN A 262 -10.53 16.09 0.37
C ASN A 262 -11.59 17.19 0.47
N THR A 263 -12.81 16.93 -0.01
CA THR A 263 -13.82 17.99 -0.11
C THR A 263 -14.32 18.47 1.25
N GLU A 264 -14.43 17.58 2.25
CA GLU A 264 -15.19 17.83 3.49
C GLU A 264 -16.61 18.33 3.19
N CYS A 265 -17.26 17.69 2.21
CA CYS A 265 -18.53 18.18 1.64
C CYS A 265 -19.73 18.12 2.59
N GLY A 266 -19.58 17.55 3.78
CA GLY A 266 -20.60 17.57 4.83
C GLY A 266 -21.03 18.98 5.23
N ALA A 267 -20.16 19.97 5.06
CA ALA A 267 -20.42 21.39 5.32
C ALA A 267 -21.17 22.13 4.20
N PHE A 268 -21.47 21.46 3.07
CA PHE A 268 -22.18 22.08 1.96
C PHE A 268 -23.49 22.73 2.40
N ASP A 269 -23.73 23.93 1.89
CA ASP A 269 -24.94 24.73 2.10
C ASP A 269 -25.25 25.04 3.58
N ASN A 270 -24.20 25.21 4.41
CA ASN A 270 -24.35 25.80 5.74
C ASN A 270 -25.02 27.20 5.66
N SER A 271 -24.81 27.91 4.55
CA SER A 271 -25.49 29.17 4.22
C SER A 271 -26.97 29.05 3.83
N CYS A 272 -27.52 27.82 3.75
CA CYS A 272 -28.95 27.51 3.55
C CYS A 272 -29.56 28.13 2.28
N LYS A 273 -28.89 28.04 1.14
CA LYS A 273 -29.33 28.63 -0.14
C LYS A 273 -30.18 27.69 -0.97
N VAL A 274 -29.89 26.38 -0.98
CA VAL A 274 -30.48 25.46 -1.96
C VAL A 274 -31.06 24.18 -1.37
N LEU A 275 -30.61 23.73 -0.20
CA LEU A 275 -31.16 22.54 0.43
C LEU A 275 -32.55 22.80 1.00
N HIS A 276 -33.52 21.99 0.57
CA HIS A 276 -34.86 22.00 1.14
C HIS A 276 -34.86 21.28 2.51
N ARG A 277 -34.55 22.04 3.56
CA ARG A 277 -34.56 21.56 4.94
C ARG A 277 -35.98 21.52 5.49
N THR A 278 -36.43 20.31 5.82
CA THR A 278 -37.67 20.09 6.57
C THR A 278 -37.55 20.67 7.98
N ARG A 279 -38.66 20.80 8.71
CA ARG A 279 -38.57 21.16 10.14
C ARG A 279 -37.79 20.11 10.95
N PHE A 280 -37.84 18.83 10.57
CA PHE A 280 -37.12 17.77 11.27
C PHE A 280 -35.60 17.94 11.14
N ASP A 281 -35.12 18.34 9.96
CA ASP A 281 -33.71 18.65 9.73
C ASP A 281 -33.26 19.89 10.53
N LYS A 282 -34.16 20.88 10.68
CA LYS A 282 -33.91 22.07 11.51
C LYS A 282 -33.83 21.72 12.99
N ASP A 283 -34.74 20.88 13.49
CA ASP A 283 -34.73 20.46 14.89
C ASP A 283 -33.50 19.60 15.23
N ILE A 284 -33.10 18.69 14.33
CA ILE A 284 -31.86 17.91 14.49
C ILE A 284 -30.65 18.83 14.59
N ASP A 285 -30.59 19.86 13.76
CA ASP A 285 -29.52 20.84 13.78
C ASP A 285 -29.48 21.65 15.08
N VAL A 286 -30.62 22.15 15.54
CA VAL A 286 -30.76 22.88 16.83
C VAL A 286 -30.36 22.01 18.02
N CYS A 287 -30.74 20.72 18.01
CA CYS A 287 -30.38 19.79 19.08
C CYS A 287 -28.94 19.23 18.97
N SER A 288 -28.23 19.53 17.89
CA SER A 288 -26.87 19.02 17.68
C SER A 288 -25.84 19.84 18.47
N PRO A 289 -24.66 19.27 18.80
CA PRO A 289 -23.59 20.01 19.49
C PRO A 289 -23.10 21.26 18.73
N ARG A 290 -23.30 21.31 17.41
CA ARG A 290 -22.85 22.39 16.54
C ARG A 290 -23.96 22.81 15.59
N GLN A 291 -24.83 23.67 16.09
CA GLN A 291 -25.91 24.27 15.32
C GLN A 291 -25.36 25.09 14.14
N GLY A 292 -26.00 24.97 12.98
CA GLY A 292 -25.65 25.70 11.76
C GLY A 292 -24.42 25.14 11.00
N GLN A 293 -23.87 24.02 11.43
CA GLN A 293 -22.74 23.35 10.78
C GLN A 293 -23.14 21.95 10.28
N GLN A 294 -22.41 21.44 9.29
CA GLN A 294 -22.61 20.11 8.71
C GLN A 294 -24.05 19.87 8.22
N LEU A 295 -24.69 20.90 7.64
CA LEU A 295 -26.12 20.83 7.31
C LEU A 295 -26.42 19.77 6.26
N TYR A 296 -25.59 19.67 5.22
CA TYR A 296 -25.70 18.62 4.21
C TYR A 296 -25.51 17.22 4.82
N GLU A 297 -24.48 17.03 5.65
CA GLU A 297 -24.24 15.75 6.32
C GLU A 297 -25.43 15.33 7.21
N LYS A 298 -26.03 16.26 7.95
CA LYS A 298 -27.22 16.01 8.78
C LYS A 298 -28.43 15.52 7.98
N MET A 299 -28.52 15.86 6.70
CA MET A 299 -29.62 15.42 5.83
C MET A 299 -29.34 14.10 5.11
N VAL A 300 -28.07 13.72 5.00
CA VAL A 300 -27.59 12.67 4.08
C VAL A 300 -27.00 11.46 4.81
N ALA A 301 -26.17 11.66 5.83
CA ALA A 301 -25.40 10.60 6.45
C ALA A 301 -26.23 9.65 7.34
N GLY A 302 -25.77 8.40 7.45
CA GLY A 302 -26.49 7.31 8.12
C GLY A 302 -26.85 7.58 9.58
N ARG A 303 -26.04 8.38 10.31
CA ARG A 303 -26.30 8.75 11.72
C ARG A 303 -27.65 9.46 11.90
N TYR A 304 -28.10 10.21 10.91
CA TYR A 304 -29.24 11.11 11.04
C TYR A 304 -30.52 10.54 10.43
N LEU A 305 -30.44 9.56 9.53
CA LEU A 305 -31.61 9.02 8.83
C LEU A 305 -32.65 8.42 9.79
N GLY A 306 -32.21 7.62 10.75
CA GLY A 306 -33.12 7.05 11.74
C GLY A 306 -33.66 8.08 12.73
N GLU A 307 -32.89 9.12 13.04
CA GLU A 307 -33.36 10.23 13.88
C GLU A 307 -34.44 11.08 13.18
N ILE A 308 -34.33 11.27 11.87
CA ILE A 308 -35.38 11.91 11.06
C ILE A 308 -36.65 11.06 11.12
N VAL A 309 -36.55 9.75 10.84
CA VAL A 309 -37.71 8.83 10.90
C VAL A 309 -38.33 8.82 12.30
N ARG A 310 -37.53 8.77 13.36
CA ARG A 310 -38.00 8.80 14.75
C ARG A 310 -38.83 10.05 15.03
N ARG A 311 -38.38 11.23 14.58
CA ARG A 311 -39.07 12.50 14.80
C ARG A 311 -40.40 12.57 14.05
N VAL A 312 -40.44 12.07 12.82
CA VAL A 312 -41.70 11.98 12.05
C VAL A 312 -42.68 11.03 12.75
N LEU A 313 -42.22 9.85 13.19
CA LEU A 313 -43.06 8.90 13.93
C LEU A 313 -43.59 9.49 15.24
N LEU A 314 -42.73 10.18 16.01
CA LEU A 314 -43.11 10.84 17.25
C LEU A 314 -44.17 11.91 17.03
N GLU A 315 -44.04 12.70 15.96
CA GLU A 315 -45.06 13.69 15.65
C GLU A 315 -46.38 13.06 15.25
N LEU A 316 -46.37 12.07 14.35
CA LEU A 316 -47.58 11.37 13.93
C LEU A 316 -48.27 10.69 15.12
N HIS A 317 -47.51 10.20 16.10
CA HIS A 317 -48.07 9.67 17.35
C HIS A 317 -48.72 10.75 18.23
N ASN A 318 -48.06 11.91 18.36
CA ASN A 318 -48.55 12.99 19.23
C ASN A 318 -49.73 13.78 18.64
N THR A 319 -49.85 13.82 17.32
CA THR A 319 -50.81 14.71 16.62
C THR A 319 -51.87 13.96 15.81
N HIS A 320 -51.65 12.68 15.51
CA HIS A 320 -52.54 11.83 14.69
C HIS A 320 -52.71 10.45 15.34
N SER A 321 -53.46 9.54 14.71
CA SER A 321 -53.81 8.24 15.30
C SER A 321 -52.71 7.15 15.22
N LEU A 322 -51.44 7.51 14.98
CA LEU A 322 -50.36 6.53 14.86
C LEU A 322 -49.98 5.95 16.23
N PHE A 323 -49.94 4.62 16.37
CA PHE A 323 -49.66 3.91 17.62
C PHE A 323 -50.60 4.30 18.76
N ARG A 324 -51.89 4.46 18.41
CA ARG A 324 -52.91 4.87 19.38
C ARG A 324 -52.97 3.87 20.55
N ASP A 325 -53.09 4.42 21.76
CA ASP A 325 -53.18 3.65 23.01
C ASP A 325 -51.97 2.75 23.32
N GLN A 326 -50.83 2.95 22.64
CA GLN A 326 -49.56 2.28 22.92
C GLN A 326 -48.66 3.16 23.79
N ASP A 327 -47.83 2.55 24.63
CA ASP A 327 -46.72 3.26 25.30
C ASP A 327 -45.55 3.43 24.33
N ALA A 328 -45.57 4.55 23.60
CA ALA A 328 -44.48 4.92 22.69
C ALA A 328 -43.45 5.85 23.36
N SER A 329 -43.32 5.83 24.69
CA SER A 329 -42.38 6.71 25.43
C SER A 329 -40.93 6.63 24.94
N LYS A 330 -40.49 5.45 24.47
CA LYS A 330 -39.17 5.23 23.87
C LYS A 330 -38.92 6.07 22.61
N LEU A 331 -39.96 6.53 21.90
CA LEU A 331 -39.79 7.47 20.79
C LEU A 331 -39.16 8.79 21.26
N ASN A 332 -39.20 9.15 22.54
CA ASN A 332 -38.53 10.34 23.07
C ASN A 332 -37.02 10.17 23.23
N THR A 333 -36.48 8.96 23.09
CA THR A 333 -35.04 8.70 23.18
C THR A 333 -34.36 9.06 21.86
N PRO A 334 -33.52 10.11 21.79
CA PRO A 334 -32.82 10.48 20.57
C PRO A 334 -31.92 9.34 20.08
N HIS A 335 -31.80 9.19 18.76
CA HIS A 335 -30.96 8.19 18.10
C HIS A 335 -31.29 6.72 18.41
N ILE A 336 -32.46 6.40 18.97
CA ILE A 336 -32.88 5.01 19.22
C ILE A 336 -33.06 4.18 17.93
N LEU A 337 -33.34 4.84 16.81
CA LEU A 337 -33.42 4.21 15.49
C LEU A 337 -32.13 4.48 14.72
N GLU A 338 -31.40 3.42 14.41
CA GLU A 338 -30.15 3.46 13.64
C GLU A 338 -30.39 3.09 12.17
N ALA A 339 -29.39 3.30 11.29
CA ALA A 339 -29.49 2.94 9.88
C ALA A 339 -29.77 1.43 9.63
N SER A 340 -29.35 0.56 10.56
CA SER A 340 -29.65 -0.89 10.53
C SER A 340 -31.15 -1.17 10.66
N PHE A 341 -31.86 -0.45 11.52
CA PHE A 341 -33.32 -0.52 11.64
C PHE A 341 -33.98 -0.19 10.30
N LEU A 342 -33.51 0.87 9.64
CA LEU A 342 -34.05 1.32 8.35
C LEU A 342 -33.85 0.26 7.26
N SER A 343 -32.65 -0.33 7.18
CA SER A 343 -32.38 -1.43 6.25
C SER A 343 -33.31 -2.62 6.47
N ASN A 344 -33.43 -3.07 7.73
CA ASN A 344 -34.25 -4.23 8.07
C ASN A 344 -35.75 -3.99 7.79
N VAL A 345 -36.24 -2.76 7.96
CA VAL A 345 -37.61 -2.38 7.58
C VAL A 345 -37.84 -2.52 6.08
N GLU A 346 -36.87 -2.16 5.25
CA GLU A 346 -36.99 -2.24 3.79
C GLU A 346 -36.84 -3.67 3.23
N GLU A 347 -36.03 -4.51 3.90
CA GLU A 347 -35.81 -5.92 3.57
C GLU A 347 -37.06 -6.77 3.76
N ASP A 348 -37.95 -6.37 4.67
CA ASP A 348 -39.18 -7.11 4.96
C ASP A 348 -40.20 -7.02 3.81
N ASN A 349 -40.08 -7.94 2.86
CA ASN A 349 -40.98 -8.07 1.71
C ASN A 349 -42.28 -8.84 2.05
N SER A 350 -42.52 -9.23 3.31
CA SER A 350 -43.74 -9.94 3.69
C SER A 350 -44.99 -9.07 3.51
N HIS A 351 -46.11 -9.68 3.10
CA HIS A 351 -47.36 -8.97 2.81
C HIS A 351 -47.89 -8.16 4.01
N LEU A 352 -47.73 -8.71 5.21
CA LEU A 352 -48.16 -8.09 6.46
C LEU A 352 -47.08 -7.25 7.14
N ARG A 353 -45.83 -7.29 6.65
CA ARG A 353 -44.67 -6.63 7.27
C ARG A 353 -44.39 -7.17 8.69
N GLU A 354 -44.34 -8.49 8.87
CA GLU A 354 -44.12 -9.12 10.19
C GLU A 354 -42.73 -8.82 10.78
N GLY A 355 -41.70 -8.64 9.95
CA GLY A 355 -40.38 -8.18 10.40
C GLY A 355 -40.44 -6.77 10.99
N VAL A 356 -41.15 -5.85 10.33
CA VAL A 356 -41.38 -4.49 10.84
C VAL A 356 -42.08 -4.51 12.20
N LYS A 357 -43.02 -5.44 12.41
CA LYS A 357 -43.67 -5.64 13.72
C LYS A 357 -42.64 -5.96 14.81
N GLY A 358 -41.77 -6.92 14.54
CA GLY A 358 -40.70 -7.34 15.47
C GLY A 358 -39.79 -6.17 15.81
N LEU A 359 -39.34 -5.41 14.81
CA LEU A 359 -38.46 -4.26 14.98
C LEU A 359 -39.11 -3.14 15.81
N LEU A 360 -40.37 -2.79 15.52
CA LEU A 360 -41.12 -1.78 16.30
C LEU A 360 -41.30 -2.21 17.76
N LYS A 361 -41.58 -3.50 18.00
CA LYS A 361 -41.70 -4.04 19.35
C LYS A 361 -40.37 -4.04 20.10
N GLU A 362 -39.30 -4.48 19.45
CA GLU A 362 -37.95 -4.56 20.05
C GLU A 362 -37.43 -3.17 20.42
N HIS A 363 -37.39 -2.26 19.45
CA HIS A 363 -36.78 -0.94 19.62
C HIS A 363 -37.70 0.02 20.39
N LEU A 364 -39.00 0.05 20.06
CA LEU A 364 -39.93 1.05 20.59
C LEU A 364 -40.89 0.51 21.65
N GLY A 365 -41.02 -0.82 21.81
CA GLY A 365 -41.98 -1.41 22.74
C GLY A 365 -43.44 -1.36 22.27
N VAL A 366 -43.66 -1.02 20.99
CA VAL A 366 -44.99 -0.74 20.43
C VAL A 366 -45.52 -1.97 19.69
N GLU A 367 -46.76 -2.38 20.00
CA GLU A 367 -47.50 -3.34 19.18
C GLU A 367 -48.17 -2.60 18.02
N SER A 368 -47.82 -2.96 16.79
CA SER A 368 -48.25 -2.26 15.59
C SER A 368 -49.28 -3.04 14.76
N THR A 369 -50.19 -2.30 14.16
CA THR A 369 -51.16 -2.79 13.16
C THR A 369 -50.53 -2.88 11.77
N VAL A 370 -51.19 -3.55 10.80
CA VAL A 370 -50.69 -3.62 9.41
C VAL A 370 -50.54 -2.23 8.77
N PRO A 371 -51.52 -1.31 8.87
CA PRO A 371 -51.38 0.03 8.30
C PRO A 371 -50.19 0.79 8.89
N GLU A 372 -49.99 0.76 10.21
CA GLU A 372 -48.86 1.45 10.86
C GLU A 372 -47.51 0.93 10.38
N ARG A 373 -47.38 -0.39 10.20
CA ARG A 373 -46.16 -1.00 9.66
C ARG A 373 -45.87 -0.57 8.22
N ARG A 374 -46.92 -0.44 7.40
CA ARG A 374 -46.80 0.10 6.03
C ARG A 374 -46.41 1.58 6.04
N ILE A 375 -46.96 2.37 6.97
CA ILE A 375 -46.61 3.78 7.17
C ILE A 375 -45.14 3.91 7.61
N THR A 376 -44.69 3.14 8.61
CA THR A 376 -43.28 3.13 9.04
C THR A 376 -42.36 2.82 7.85
N ARG A 377 -42.68 1.79 7.05
CA ARG A 377 -41.92 1.47 5.85
C ARG A 377 -41.90 2.61 4.84
N PHE A 378 -43.04 3.24 4.57
CA PHE A 378 -43.12 4.38 3.67
C PHE A 378 -42.23 5.56 4.13
N LEU A 379 -42.24 5.87 5.44
CA LEU A 379 -41.40 6.92 6.01
C LEU A 379 -39.90 6.61 5.87
N VAL A 380 -39.51 5.35 6.08
CA VAL A 380 -38.13 4.89 5.82
C VAL A 380 -37.79 5.06 4.34
N GLU A 381 -38.69 4.68 3.43
CA GLU A 381 -38.47 4.77 1.99
C GLU A 381 -38.31 6.23 1.52
N ILE A 382 -39.12 7.19 1.99
CA ILE A 382 -38.97 8.60 1.59
C ILE A 382 -37.68 9.23 2.13
N VAL A 383 -37.31 8.94 3.39
CA VAL A 383 -36.10 9.49 4.01
C VAL A 383 -34.85 8.89 3.35
N GLY A 384 -34.81 7.57 3.16
CA GLY A 384 -33.72 6.88 2.48
C GLY A 384 -33.56 7.31 1.02
N THR A 385 -34.68 7.55 0.33
CA THR A 385 -34.67 8.05 -1.06
C THR A 385 -34.15 9.48 -1.15
N ARG A 386 -34.59 10.39 -0.26
CA ARG A 386 -34.06 11.76 -0.20
C ARG A 386 -32.55 11.75 0.05
N SER A 387 -32.08 10.98 1.03
CA SER A 387 -30.65 10.87 1.37
C SER A 387 -29.82 10.38 0.18
N ALA A 388 -30.22 9.30 -0.49
CA ALA A 388 -29.52 8.78 -1.66
C ALA A 388 -29.48 9.77 -2.84
N ARG A 389 -30.59 10.49 -3.05
CA ARG A 389 -30.70 11.49 -4.13
C ARG A 389 -29.81 12.70 -3.87
N LEU A 390 -29.79 13.21 -2.64
CA LEU A 390 -28.88 14.29 -2.24
C LEU A 390 -27.41 13.84 -2.27
N TYR A 391 -27.08 12.63 -1.79
CA TYR A 391 -25.74 12.06 -1.88
C TYR A 391 -25.21 12.06 -3.33
N ALA A 392 -26.06 11.67 -4.30
CA ALA A 392 -25.71 11.69 -5.71
C ALA A 392 -25.40 13.09 -6.25
N CYS A 393 -25.98 14.17 -5.70
CA CYS A 393 -25.64 15.54 -6.09
C CYS A 393 -24.16 15.86 -5.87
N GLY A 394 -23.58 15.45 -4.74
CA GLY A 394 -22.17 15.70 -4.46
C GLY A 394 -21.24 14.98 -5.45
N ILE A 395 -21.55 13.71 -5.76
CA ILE A 395 -20.80 12.91 -6.74
C ILE A 395 -20.96 13.49 -8.16
N ALA A 396 -22.19 13.79 -8.57
CA ALA A 396 -22.48 14.38 -9.87
C ALA A 396 -21.83 15.77 -10.04
N ALA A 397 -21.75 16.57 -8.97
CA ALA A 397 -21.08 17.86 -8.99
C ALA A 397 -19.58 17.71 -9.27
N ILE A 398 -18.90 16.75 -8.62
CA ILE A 398 -17.50 16.45 -8.91
C ILE A 398 -17.35 15.99 -10.36
N CYS A 399 -18.19 15.05 -10.83
CA CYS A 399 -18.15 14.58 -12.21
C CYS A 399 -18.33 15.71 -13.24
N LYS A 400 -19.32 16.60 -13.03
CA LYS A 400 -19.57 17.75 -13.90
C LYS A 400 -18.41 18.74 -13.88
N LYS A 401 -17.94 19.15 -12.69
CA LYS A 401 -16.80 20.07 -12.51
C LYS A 401 -15.55 19.56 -13.22
N ARG A 402 -15.26 18.26 -13.09
CA ARG A 402 -14.06 17.61 -13.65
C ARG A 402 -14.25 17.05 -15.06
N ASN A 403 -15.43 17.25 -15.64
CA ASN A 403 -15.80 16.71 -16.95
C ASN A 403 -15.60 15.18 -17.05
N ILE A 404 -15.83 14.44 -15.96
CA ILE A 404 -15.75 12.98 -15.91
C ILE A 404 -17.01 12.42 -16.57
N LYS A 405 -16.84 11.73 -17.69
CA LYS A 405 -17.96 11.10 -18.43
C LYS A 405 -18.18 9.64 -18.07
N THR A 406 -17.10 8.94 -17.73
CA THR A 406 -17.09 7.52 -17.37
C THR A 406 -16.09 7.30 -16.24
N GLY A 407 -16.38 6.40 -15.31
CA GLY A 407 -15.48 6.10 -14.20
C GLY A 407 -16.15 5.33 -13.07
N VAL A 408 -15.35 5.01 -12.06
CA VAL A 408 -15.80 4.30 -10.86
C VAL A 408 -15.70 5.21 -9.64
N VAL A 409 -16.72 5.16 -8.79
CA VAL A 409 -16.72 5.78 -7.46
C VAL A 409 -16.48 4.68 -6.44
N GLY A 410 -15.30 4.71 -5.81
CA GLY A 410 -14.97 3.81 -4.70
C GLY A 410 -15.60 4.33 -3.41
N VAL A 411 -16.53 3.57 -2.84
CA VAL A 411 -17.26 3.97 -1.63
C VAL A 411 -16.94 3.04 -0.47
N ASP A 412 -16.43 3.59 0.64
CA ASP A 412 -16.32 2.90 1.92
C ASP A 412 -17.45 3.37 2.87
N GLY A 413 -17.86 2.50 3.78
CA GLY A 413 -18.83 2.82 4.82
C GLY A 413 -19.92 1.77 4.98
N ALA A 414 -20.20 1.44 6.24
CA ALA A 414 -21.18 0.41 6.59
C ALA A 414 -22.58 0.73 6.06
N THR A 415 -23.00 2.00 6.07
CA THR A 415 -24.34 2.36 5.57
C THR A 415 -24.45 2.14 4.05
N PHE A 416 -23.44 2.50 3.26
CA PHE A 416 -23.46 2.21 1.82
C PHE A 416 -23.43 0.71 1.51
N ASN A 417 -22.78 -0.05 2.38
CA ASN A 417 -22.61 -1.50 2.22
C ASN A 417 -23.85 -2.31 2.57
N TYR A 418 -24.53 -1.93 3.63
CA TYR A 418 -25.60 -2.74 4.20
C TYR A 418 -26.98 -2.12 4.07
N TYR A 419 -27.12 -0.82 3.78
CA TYR A 419 -28.46 -0.23 3.63
C TYR A 419 -29.10 -0.71 2.33
N THR A 420 -30.08 -1.60 2.49
CA THR A 420 -30.90 -2.15 1.43
C THR A 420 -31.44 -1.08 0.49
N ARG A 421 -31.29 -1.32 -0.81
CA ARG A 421 -31.72 -0.45 -1.94
C ARG A 421 -31.05 0.92 -2.04
N PHE A 422 -30.16 1.30 -1.13
CA PHE A 422 -29.50 2.61 -1.17
C PHE A 422 -28.73 2.83 -2.47
N ARG A 423 -27.91 1.85 -2.89
CA ARG A 423 -27.12 1.93 -4.13
C ARG A 423 -28.00 2.09 -5.38
N LEU A 424 -29.14 1.41 -5.42
CA LEU A 424 -30.10 1.50 -6.53
C LEU A 424 -30.68 2.92 -6.63
N ARG A 425 -30.99 3.54 -5.49
CA ARG A 425 -31.47 4.94 -5.44
C ARG A 425 -30.38 5.91 -5.87
N VAL A 426 -29.13 5.71 -5.45
CA VAL A 426 -28.00 6.55 -5.87
C VAL A 426 -27.80 6.46 -7.38
N ALA A 427 -27.78 5.24 -7.95
CA ALA A 427 -27.67 5.04 -9.39
C ALA A 427 -28.83 5.71 -10.16
N GLN A 428 -30.06 5.57 -9.69
CA GLN A 428 -31.22 6.24 -10.28
C GLN A 428 -31.13 7.77 -10.19
N ALA A 429 -30.65 8.30 -9.06
CA ALA A 429 -30.44 9.73 -8.88
C ALA A 429 -29.35 10.28 -9.82
N MET A 430 -28.26 9.53 -10.03
CA MET A 430 -27.22 9.88 -11.01
C MET A 430 -27.80 9.96 -12.43
N ARG A 431 -28.64 8.99 -12.83
CA ARG A 431 -29.37 9.04 -14.11
C ARG A 431 -30.24 10.30 -14.24
N ASP A 432 -30.96 10.65 -13.19
CA ASP A 432 -31.83 11.82 -13.15
C ASP A 432 -31.05 13.15 -13.25
N ILE A 433 -29.89 13.25 -12.60
CA ILE A 433 -29.05 14.46 -12.59
C ILE A 433 -28.30 14.62 -13.92
N MET A 434 -27.83 13.52 -14.49
CA MET A 434 -26.95 13.49 -15.66
C MET A 434 -27.70 13.32 -16.99
N ASP A 435 -29.03 13.17 -16.96
CA ASP A 435 -29.90 12.96 -18.12
C ASP A 435 -29.46 11.79 -19.01
N TRP A 436 -29.05 10.67 -18.39
CA TRP A 436 -28.60 9.50 -19.15
C TRP A 436 -29.76 8.79 -19.86
N PRO A 437 -29.58 8.38 -21.12
CA PRO A 437 -30.55 7.57 -21.85
C PRO A 437 -30.93 6.29 -21.10
N GLU A 438 -32.15 5.83 -21.34
CA GLU A 438 -32.72 4.68 -20.63
C GLU A 438 -32.12 3.33 -21.06
N ASP A 439 -31.51 3.28 -22.24
CA ASP A 439 -30.98 2.10 -22.91
C ASP A 439 -29.48 1.88 -22.69
N ILE A 440 -28.80 2.80 -22.01
CA ILE A 440 -27.37 2.69 -21.73
C ILE A 440 -27.08 2.18 -20.31
N GLN A 441 -25.96 1.46 -20.19
CA GLN A 441 -25.36 1.17 -18.89
C GLN A 441 -24.89 2.46 -18.23
N ASP A 442 -24.96 2.52 -16.89
CA ASP A 442 -24.51 3.68 -16.12
C ASP A 442 -23.04 4.00 -16.40
N PRO A 443 -22.72 5.18 -16.98
CA PRO A 443 -21.34 5.58 -17.27
C PRO A 443 -20.49 5.75 -16.00
N ILE A 444 -21.12 6.11 -14.87
CA ILE A 444 -20.48 6.16 -13.55
C ILE A 444 -21.04 5.02 -12.71
N SER A 445 -20.19 4.08 -12.31
CA SER A 445 -20.54 2.99 -11.41
C SER A 445 -20.03 3.26 -9.99
N PHE A 446 -20.59 2.54 -9.03
CA PHE A 446 -20.19 2.61 -7.62
C PHE A 446 -19.70 1.24 -7.17
N GLU A 447 -18.50 1.21 -6.61
CA GLU A 447 -17.87 -0.01 -6.10
C GLU A 447 -17.58 0.12 -4.61
N VAL A 448 -17.54 -1.02 -3.93
CA VAL A 448 -17.22 -1.05 -2.51
C VAL A 448 -15.71 -1.03 -2.35
N SER A 449 -15.23 -0.07 -1.58
CA SER A 449 -13.84 -0.05 -1.15
C SER A 449 -13.61 -1.05 -0.02
N GLU A 450 -12.53 -1.82 -0.11
CA GLU A 450 -12.02 -2.59 1.02
C GLU A 450 -10.90 -1.81 1.71
N ASP A 451 -11.20 -1.28 2.90
CA ASP A 451 -10.26 -0.69 3.85
C ASP A 451 -9.44 0.51 3.36
N GLY A 452 -10.13 1.63 3.10
CA GLY A 452 -9.48 2.87 2.68
C GLY A 452 -8.53 3.48 3.73
N SER A 453 -8.84 3.32 5.02
CA SER A 453 -8.06 3.94 6.10
C SER A 453 -6.82 3.14 6.53
N GLY A 454 -6.74 1.85 6.23
CA GLY A 454 -5.53 1.04 6.38
C GLY A 454 -4.69 1.05 5.10
N VAL A 455 -5.12 0.27 4.11
CA VAL A 455 -4.37 0.01 2.87
C VAL A 455 -4.11 1.31 2.09
N GLY A 456 -5.10 2.19 2.01
CA GLY A 456 -4.94 3.47 1.33
C GLY A 456 -3.89 4.36 1.97
N ALA A 457 -3.76 4.33 3.30
CA ALA A 457 -2.75 5.08 4.01
C ALA A 457 -1.33 4.52 3.77
N ALA A 458 -1.18 3.19 3.74
CA ALA A 458 0.06 2.54 3.37
C ALA A 458 0.50 2.88 1.93
N LEU A 459 -0.43 2.87 0.98
CA LEU A 459 -0.17 3.27 -0.40
C LEU A 459 0.23 4.73 -0.50
N ILE A 460 -0.41 5.63 0.26
CA ILE A 460 -0.02 7.04 0.31
C ILE A 460 1.38 7.21 0.89
N ALA A 461 1.73 6.44 1.94
CA ALA A 461 3.10 6.41 2.46
C ALA A 461 4.09 5.93 1.38
N ALA A 462 3.76 4.87 0.64
CA ALA A 462 4.59 4.39 -0.47
C ALA A 462 4.79 5.45 -1.55
N LEU A 463 3.72 6.14 -1.97
CA LEU A 463 3.79 7.23 -2.94
C LEU A 463 4.62 8.42 -2.43
N THR A 464 4.48 8.74 -1.13
CA THR A 464 5.15 9.88 -0.49
C THR A 464 6.65 9.66 -0.33
N MET A 465 7.06 8.44 -0.02
CA MET A 465 8.47 8.10 0.11
C MET A 465 9.17 8.01 -1.26
N GLY A 466 8.42 8.24 -2.35
CA GLY A 466 8.84 7.92 -3.71
C GLY A 466 8.81 6.41 -3.91
N GLU A 467 8.67 5.97 -5.17
CA GLU A 467 9.04 4.60 -5.51
C GLU A 467 10.35 4.29 -4.78
N ALA A 468 10.40 3.21 -4.00
CA ALA A 468 11.69 2.56 -3.84
C ALA A 468 12.15 2.32 -5.28
N GLN A 469 13.04 3.21 -5.76
CA GLN A 469 13.67 3.14 -7.07
C GLN A 469 13.94 1.66 -7.32
N PRO A 470 13.70 1.13 -8.53
CA PRO A 470 13.89 -0.29 -8.79
C PRO A 470 15.18 -0.71 -8.13
N GLU A 471 15.08 -1.48 -7.04
CA GLU A 471 16.25 -1.89 -6.26
C GLU A 471 17.16 -2.80 -7.11
N LEU A 472 16.71 -3.10 -8.34
CA LEU A 472 17.33 -3.88 -9.37
C LEU A 472 18.84 -3.69 -9.47
N PRO A 473 19.46 -2.49 -9.60
CA PRO A 473 20.93 -2.42 -9.73
C PRO A 473 21.67 -2.87 -8.46
N ALA A 474 21.16 -2.52 -7.28
CA ALA A 474 21.77 -2.87 -6.00
C ALA A 474 21.53 -4.34 -5.63
N GLU A 475 20.31 -4.84 -5.83
CA GLU A 475 19.93 -6.24 -5.63
C GLU A 475 20.58 -7.17 -6.66
N LEU A 476 20.71 -6.73 -7.91
CA LEU A 476 21.40 -7.45 -8.98
C LEU A 476 22.85 -7.64 -8.59
N THR A 477 23.54 -6.54 -8.27
CA THR A 477 24.94 -6.64 -7.84
C THR A 477 25.11 -7.38 -6.52
N ALA A 478 24.15 -7.33 -5.59
CA ALA A 478 24.16 -8.13 -4.37
C ALA A 478 24.07 -9.63 -4.67
N SER A 479 23.15 -10.03 -5.56
CA SER A 479 22.98 -11.44 -5.98
C SER A 479 24.24 -11.96 -6.67
N LEU A 480 24.82 -11.17 -7.59
CA LEU A 480 26.02 -11.50 -8.35
C LEU A 480 27.27 -11.57 -7.46
N THR A 481 27.38 -10.70 -6.45
CA THR A 481 28.50 -10.70 -5.48
C THR A 481 28.58 -12.01 -4.70
N SER A 482 27.46 -12.71 -4.50
CA SER A 482 27.47 -13.99 -3.80
C SER A 482 28.12 -15.13 -4.62
N LEU A 483 28.24 -14.98 -5.95
CA LEU A 483 28.65 -16.04 -6.88
C LEU A 483 30.08 -15.86 -7.40
N GLY A 484 30.53 -14.61 -7.57
CA GLY A 484 31.88 -14.32 -8.07
C GLY A 484 32.45 -13.01 -7.53
N LYS A 485 33.78 -12.88 -7.59
CA LYS A 485 34.47 -11.64 -7.21
C LYS A 485 34.54 -10.62 -8.35
N VAL A 486 34.50 -11.12 -9.59
CA VAL A 486 34.66 -10.36 -10.82
C VAL A 486 33.49 -10.69 -11.73
N CYS A 487 32.95 -9.65 -12.37
CA CYS A 487 31.91 -9.75 -13.38
C CYS A 487 32.43 -9.14 -14.68
N TRP A 488 32.26 -9.87 -15.79
CA TRP A 488 32.48 -9.32 -17.13
C TRP A 488 31.20 -8.62 -17.57
N LEU A 489 31.31 -7.33 -17.81
CA LEU A 489 30.21 -6.46 -18.22
C LEU A 489 30.43 -6.06 -19.67
N ARG A 490 29.47 -6.37 -20.54
CA ARG A 490 29.47 -5.95 -21.94
C ARG A 490 28.34 -4.95 -22.15
N LEU A 491 28.71 -3.72 -22.46
CA LEU A 491 27.81 -2.60 -22.71
C LEU A 491 27.58 -2.43 -24.22
N GLU A 492 26.32 -2.40 -24.64
CA GLU A 492 25.85 -2.14 -26.01
C GLU A 492 24.72 -1.11 -25.97
N ASP A 493 24.33 -0.55 -27.13
CA ASP A 493 23.34 0.53 -27.21
C ASP A 493 21.95 0.13 -26.67
N SER A 494 21.55 -1.13 -26.82
CA SER A 494 20.22 -1.61 -26.41
C SER A 494 20.25 -2.61 -25.25
N ILE A 495 21.39 -3.27 -25.01
CA ILE A 495 21.50 -4.41 -24.11
C ILE A 495 22.79 -4.32 -23.29
N VAL A 496 22.69 -4.70 -22.03
CA VAL A 496 23.82 -4.92 -21.11
C VAL A 496 23.90 -6.39 -20.76
N ARG A 497 25.08 -7.00 -20.94
CA ARG A 497 25.33 -8.40 -20.56
C ARG A 497 26.25 -8.50 -19.35
N PHE A 498 25.87 -9.37 -18.42
CA PHE A 498 26.68 -9.72 -17.26
C PHE A 498 27.07 -11.18 -17.35
N THR A 499 28.36 -11.46 -17.16
CA THR A 499 28.90 -12.81 -17.19
C THR A 499 29.76 -13.04 -15.96
N ILE A 500 29.49 -14.12 -15.24
CA ILE A 500 30.33 -14.58 -14.11
C ILE A 500 30.68 -16.03 -14.35
N ILE A 501 31.98 -16.28 -14.43
CA ILE A 501 32.58 -17.61 -14.57
C ILE A 501 33.54 -17.77 -13.41
N PRO A 502 33.11 -18.39 -12.29
CA PRO A 502 34.01 -18.66 -11.18
C PRO A 502 34.96 -19.82 -11.50
N ASP A 503 36.11 -19.90 -10.81
CA ASP A 503 37.06 -21.02 -10.96
C ASP A 503 36.41 -22.38 -10.62
N GLN A 504 35.43 -22.37 -9.70
CA GLN A 504 34.58 -23.51 -9.34
C GLN A 504 33.18 -23.01 -8.94
N GLY A 505 32.13 -23.69 -9.41
CA GLY A 505 30.74 -23.42 -9.02
C GLY A 505 29.84 -22.94 -10.17
N THR A 506 28.77 -22.24 -9.80
CA THR A 506 27.70 -21.79 -10.71
C THR A 506 28.13 -20.66 -11.64
N GLN A 507 27.85 -20.80 -12.93
CA GLN A 507 28.05 -19.76 -13.94
C GLN A 507 26.79 -18.90 -14.09
N VAL A 508 26.97 -17.60 -14.37
CA VAL A 508 25.86 -16.67 -14.58
C VAL A 508 25.99 -16.04 -15.95
N TRP A 509 24.88 -16.02 -16.68
CA TRP A 509 24.71 -15.29 -17.92
C TRP A 509 23.42 -14.47 -17.84
N ALA A 510 23.55 -13.15 -17.82
CA ALA A 510 22.42 -12.24 -17.78
C ALA A 510 22.44 -11.33 -18.99
N GLN A 511 21.29 -11.17 -19.62
CA GLN A 511 21.08 -10.22 -20.69
C GLN A 511 19.92 -9.31 -20.30
N LEU A 512 20.21 -8.03 -20.11
CA LEU A 512 19.24 -7.05 -19.66
C LEU A 512 19.16 -5.92 -20.69
N PRO A 513 17.96 -5.50 -21.12
CA PRO A 513 17.77 -4.25 -21.81
C PRO A 513 18.41 -3.08 -21.04
N VAL A 514 18.96 -2.10 -21.75
CA VAL A 514 19.58 -0.92 -21.13
C VAL A 514 18.58 -0.18 -20.24
N ASP A 515 17.32 -0.09 -20.65
CA ASP A 515 16.24 0.55 -19.90
C ASP A 515 15.79 -0.19 -18.63
N ALA A 516 16.25 -1.43 -18.43
CA ALA A 516 16.10 -2.14 -17.16
C ALA A 516 17.11 -1.67 -16.09
N ILE A 517 18.22 -1.06 -16.49
CA ILE A 517 19.34 -0.70 -15.59
C ILE A 517 19.57 0.81 -15.55
N PHE A 518 19.40 1.48 -16.67
CA PHE A 518 19.69 2.90 -16.88
C PHE A 518 18.46 3.63 -17.38
N GLU A 519 18.38 4.92 -17.08
CA GLU A 519 17.33 5.76 -17.64
C GLU A 519 17.53 5.91 -19.17
N PRO A 520 16.52 5.61 -20.02
CA PRO A 520 16.69 5.54 -21.47
C PRO A 520 17.20 6.84 -22.12
N THR A 521 16.89 7.97 -21.52
CA THR A 521 17.21 9.32 -22.03
C THR A 521 18.62 9.78 -21.67
N THR A 522 19.30 9.12 -20.72
CA THR A 522 20.60 9.55 -20.18
C THR A 522 21.73 8.56 -20.46
N TYR A 523 21.42 7.34 -20.90
CA TYR A 523 22.42 6.38 -21.33
C TYR A 523 23.11 6.82 -22.62
N THR A 524 24.43 6.99 -22.55
CA THR A 524 25.28 7.36 -23.69
C THR A 524 26.47 6.41 -23.77
N LEU A 525 26.64 5.78 -24.94
CA LEU A 525 27.77 4.89 -25.21
C LEU A 525 28.48 5.38 -26.47
N GLU A 526 29.76 5.72 -26.34
CA GLU A 526 30.62 6.13 -27.46
C GLU A 526 31.81 5.17 -27.55
N SER A 527 31.82 4.31 -28.56
CA SER A 527 32.89 3.35 -28.83
C SER A 527 33.06 3.17 -30.34
N ASN A 528 34.30 2.94 -30.80
CA ASN A 528 34.60 2.72 -32.23
C ASN A 528 33.94 1.43 -32.78
N SER A 529 33.62 0.47 -31.90
CA SER A 529 32.97 -0.79 -32.24
C SER A 529 31.49 -0.86 -31.81
N GLY A 530 30.96 0.20 -31.18
CA GLY A 530 29.62 0.18 -30.56
C GLY A 530 29.51 -0.71 -29.31
N ILE A 531 30.63 -1.27 -28.83
CA ILE A 531 30.68 -2.19 -27.68
C ILE A 531 31.79 -1.76 -26.72
N ILE A 532 31.54 -1.83 -25.41
CA ILE A 532 32.56 -1.66 -24.37
C ILE A 532 32.55 -2.88 -23.45
N ASN A 533 33.68 -3.57 -23.36
CA ASN A 533 33.88 -4.72 -22.47
C ASN A 533 34.66 -4.31 -21.23
N LEU A 534 34.11 -4.58 -20.05
CA LEU A 534 34.70 -4.23 -18.76
C LEU A 534 34.86 -5.46 -17.87
N GLU A 535 35.99 -5.56 -17.20
CA GLU A 535 36.18 -6.42 -16.04
C GLU A 535 35.89 -5.58 -14.77
N VAL A 536 34.83 -5.93 -14.05
CA VAL A 536 34.34 -5.14 -12.91
C VAL A 536 34.44 -5.94 -11.60
N PRO A 537 35.10 -5.39 -10.56
CA PRO A 537 35.05 -5.96 -9.21
C PRO A 537 33.65 -5.78 -8.61
N ILE A 538 32.81 -6.82 -8.66
CA ILE A 538 31.38 -6.71 -8.35
C ILE A 538 31.12 -6.27 -6.91
N GLY A 539 31.95 -6.67 -5.95
CA GLY A 539 31.81 -6.25 -4.56
C GLY A 539 32.09 -4.77 -4.33
N ALA A 540 32.96 -4.16 -5.14
CA ALA A 540 33.19 -2.71 -5.09
C ALA A 540 32.05 -1.95 -5.76
N LEU A 541 31.56 -2.44 -6.91
CA LEU A 541 30.39 -1.89 -7.58
C LEU A 541 29.15 -1.96 -6.68
N HIS A 542 28.90 -3.09 -6.03
CA HIS A 542 27.77 -3.26 -5.11
C HIS A 542 27.83 -2.27 -3.94
N ARG A 543 29.01 -2.07 -3.32
CA ARG A 543 29.17 -1.06 -2.26
C ARG A 543 28.89 0.36 -2.75
N ALA A 544 29.35 0.69 -3.96
CA ALA A 544 29.10 2.00 -4.57
C ALA A 544 27.61 2.20 -4.84
N LEU A 545 26.94 1.26 -5.51
CA LEU A 545 25.50 1.32 -5.80
C LEU A 545 24.66 1.36 -4.52
N ARG A 546 25.03 0.59 -3.49
CA ARG A 546 24.34 0.64 -2.20
C ARG A 546 24.42 2.02 -1.53
N SER A 547 25.49 2.78 -1.76
CA SER A 547 25.58 4.16 -1.24
C SER A 547 24.66 5.15 -1.96
N ALA A 548 24.09 4.75 -3.10
CA ALA A 548 23.06 5.52 -3.80
C ALA A 548 21.64 5.18 -3.34
N ASN A 549 21.45 4.22 -2.42
CA ASN A 549 20.12 3.85 -1.95
C ASN A 549 19.49 5.03 -1.18
N GLY A 550 18.27 5.43 -1.56
CA GLY A 550 17.59 6.60 -1.01
C GLY A 550 18.17 7.95 -1.45
N ALA A 551 19.05 7.99 -2.46
CA ALA A 551 19.55 9.23 -3.04
C ALA A 551 18.58 9.81 -4.07
N ASN A 552 18.56 11.14 -4.23
CA ASN A 552 17.70 11.83 -5.19
C ASN A 552 18.11 11.53 -6.63
N SER A 553 19.40 11.37 -6.91
CA SER A 553 19.90 10.91 -8.21
C SER A 553 21.28 10.29 -8.10
N ALA A 554 21.62 9.41 -9.05
CA ALA A 554 22.93 8.80 -9.16
C ALA A 554 23.35 8.71 -10.63
N GLN A 555 24.56 9.18 -10.95
CA GLN A 555 25.14 9.13 -12.28
C GLN A 555 26.42 8.29 -12.25
N ILE A 556 26.52 7.29 -13.13
CA ILE A 556 27.75 6.52 -13.33
C ILE A 556 28.45 6.97 -14.61
N ARG A 557 29.78 7.15 -14.55
CA ARG A 557 30.60 7.55 -15.70
C ARG A 557 31.86 6.71 -15.78
N LEU A 558 32.13 6.14 -16.95
CA LEU A 558 33.43 5.53 -17.24
C LEU A 558 34.46 6.65 -17.49
N THR A 559 35.48 6.72 -16.65
CA THR A 559 36.54 7.73 -16.71
C THR A 559 37.91 7.10 -16.46
N LYS A 560 38.97 7.89 -16.49
CA LYS A 560 40.33 7.47 -16.15
C LYS A 560 40.95 8.44 -15.15
N LYS A 561 41.68 7.90 -14.18
CA LYS A 561 42.50 8.68 -13.24
C LYS A 561 43.94 8.24 -13.42
N GLY A 562 44.75 9.10 -14.04
CA GLY A 562 46.06 8.71 -14.56
C GLY A 562 45.94 7.64 -15.65
N SER A 563 46.54 6.48 -15.42
CA SER A 563 46.50 5.32 -16.33
C SER A 563 45.45 4.26 -15.96
N VAL A 564 44.66 4.46 -14.91
CA VAL A 564 43.70 3.47 -14.42
C VAL A 564 42.27 3.85 -14.84
N PRO A 565 41.55 3.00 -15.59
CA PRO A 565 40.13 3.22 -15.88
C PRO A 565 39.26 2.92 -14.65
N LEU A 566 38.22 3.72 -14.43
CA LEU A 566 37.31 3.58 -13.30
C LEU A 566 35.89 3.99 -13.66
N LEU A 567 34.91 3.38 -13.00
CA LEU A 567 33.53 3.83 -12.96
C LEU A 567 33.36 4.81 -11.80
N ALA A 568 33.14 6.08 -12.12
CA ALA A 568 32.86 7.13 -11.14
C ALA A 568 31.35 7.24 -10.95
N LEU A 569 30.87 6.98 -9.75
CA LEU A 569 29.47 7.12 -9.36
C LEU A 569 29.32 8.42 -8.55
N THR A 570 28.59 9.38 -9.09
CA THR A 570 28.23 10.64 -8.43
C THR A 570 26.81 10.53 -7.93
N ILE A 571 26.60 10.76 -6.64
CA ILE A 571 25.33 10.57 -5.94
C ILE A 571 24.94 11.91 -5.34
N LEU A 572 23.72 12.35 -5.60
CA LEU A 572 23.14 13.55 -5.01
C LEU A 572 22.09 13.12 -3.98
N SER A 573 22.32 13.48 -2.72
CA SER A 573 21.39 13.22 -1.61
C SER A 573 21.12 14.51 -0.84
N SER A 574 19.85 14.86 -0.65
CA SER A 574 19.46 15.96 0.23
C SER A 574 19.13 15.44 1.63
N SER A 575 19.70 16.08 2.64
CA SER A 575 19.38 15.81 4.05
C SER A 575 19.05 17.11 4.75
N TRP A 576 18.01 17.07 5.57
CA TRP A 576 17.59 18.21 6.37
C TRP A 576 18.31 18.16 7.71
N THR A 577 19.10 19.20 8.03
CA THR A 577 19.81 19.29 9.31
C THR A 577 19.23 20.42 10.16
N THR A 578 18.96 20.13 11.44
CA THR A 578 18.65 21.12 12.46
C THR A 578 19.96 21.75 12.95
N GLY A 579 20.16 23.04 12.71
CA GLY A 579 21.45 23.70 12.97
C GLY A 579 21.72 23.94 14.46
N SER A 580 22.83 23.39 14.97
CA SER A 580 23.55 23.90 16.14
C SER A 580 24.97 24.23 15.70
N ASN A 581 25.36 25.50 15.78
CA ASN A 581 26.72 25.93 15.42
C ASN A 581 27.69 25.54 16.54
N ALA A 582 28.50 24.52 16.28
CA ALA A 582 29.80 24.36 16.93
C ALA A 582 30.87 25.03 16.06
N ILE A 583 31.64 25.94 16.67
CA ILE A 583 33.08 26.23 16.50
C ILE A 583 33.29 27.71 16.86
N GLY A 584 33.91 27.91 18.03
CA GLY A 584 34.42 29.20 18.46
C GLY A 584 35.84 29.43 17.94
N VAL A 585 36.12 30.66 17.50
CA VAL A 585 37.42 31.34 17.56
C VAL A 585 37.12 32.84 17.69
N GLY A 586 37.65 33.46 18.73
CA GLY A 586 37.53 34.91 18.98
C GLY A 586 38.67 35.72 18.37
N ASN A 587 38.48 37.06 18.41
CA ASN A 587 39.44 38.18 18.53
C ASN A 587 38.88 39.39 17.75
N GLU A 588 38.44 40.44 18.45
CA GLU A 588 39.21 41.60 18.96
C GLU A 588 39.50 42.67 17.88
N GLU A 589 38.79 43.80 18.05
CA GLU A 589 39.15 45.22 17.86
C GLU A 589 39.99 45.66 16.64
N ASP A 590 39.47 46.62 15.85
CA ASP A 590 40.10 47.96 15.73
C ASP A 590 39.13 49.01 15.14
N GLU A 591 39.30 50.25 15.58
CA GLU A 591 38.49 51.44 15.32
C GLU A 591 38.84 52.17 14.00
N GLY A 592 37.92 53.00 13.47
CA GLY A 592 38.33 54.27 12.84
C GLY A 592 37.60 54.76 11.58
N LEU A 593 36.72 55.76 11.79
CA LEU A 593 36.35 56.91 10.92
C LEU A 593 35.66 56.69 9.56
N PHE A 594 34.38 57.10 9.45
CA PHE A 594 33.87 58.29 8.70
C PHE A 594 32.34 58.43 8.96
N PRO A 595 31.77 59.64 9.14
CA PRO A 595 30.32 59.83 9.36
C PRO A 595 29.57 60.29 8.09
N ASP A 596 28.22 60.21 8.19
CA ASP A 596 27.17 60.78 7.32
C ASP A 596 26.82 60.00 6.02
N GLU A 597 25.57 59.73 5.63
CA GLU A 597 24.22 60.19 6.01
C GLU A 597 23.20 59.03 5.95
N GLY A 598 22.08 59.19 6.65
CA GLY A 598 21.19 58.11 7.08
C GLY A 598 20.13 57.59 6.10
N PHE A 599 19.68 56.35 6.37
CA PHE A 599 18.27 55.96 6.46
C PHE A 599 18.15 54.82 7.48
N GLY A 600 17.29 55.01 8.49
CA GLY A 600 17.19 54.16 9.67
C GLY A 600 16.26 52.95 9.52
N ARG A 601 16.71 51.85 10.16
CA ARG A 601 16.00 50.82 10.96
C ARG A 601 14.79 50.09 10.34
N GLY A 602 14.70 48.75 10.40
CA GLY A 602 15.55 47.79 11.11
C GLY A 602 14.98 46.36 11.05
N GLY A 603 15.70 45.43 11.69
CA GLY A 603 15.18 44.10 12.03
C GLY A 603 16.02 42.93 11.48
N GLY A 604 17.16 42.66 12.09
CA GLY A 604 17.83 41.36 11.94
C GLY A 604 17.01 40.26 12.60
N GLY A 605 16.64 39.24 11.83
CA GLY A 605 16.19 37.96 12.33
C GLY A 605 17.27 36.92 12.07
N THR A 606 17.91 36.44 13.14
CA THR A 606 18.74 35.24 13.13
C THR A 606 17.85 34.04 12.80
N GLY A 607 17.82 33.65 11.53
CA GLY A 607 17.06 32.50 11.05
C GLY A 607 17.68 31.19 11.52
N THR A 608 17.19 30.64 12.62
CA THR A 608 17.32 29.23 12.98
C THR A 608 16.19 28.46 12.30
N GLY A 609 16.35 28.19 11.00
CA GLY A 609 15.49 27.29 10.24
C GLY A 609 16.27 26.03 9.84
N PRO A 610 15.62 24.87 9.70
CA PRO A 610 16.27 23.70 9.09
C PRO A 610 16.77 24.09 7.69
N ARG A 611 18.05 23.82 7.43
CA ARG A 611 18.65 24.03 6.12
C ARG A 611 18.74 22.68 5.43
N GLU A 612 18.14 22.60 4.25
CA GLU A 612 18.37 21.51 3.32
C GLU A 612 19.84 21.57 2.88
N ARG A 613 20.58 20.50 3.16
CA ARG A 613 21.97 20.35 2.74
C ARG A 613 22.02 19.27 1.67
N GLU A 614 22.25 19.70 0.44
CA GLU A 614 22.65 18.81 -0.64
C GLU A 614 24.06 18.29 -0.37
N THR A 615 24.21 16.97 -0.34
CA THR A 615 25.47 16.28 -0.19
C THR A 615 25.77 15.53 -1.48
N VAL A 616 26.90 15.87 -2.09
CA VAL A 616 27.41 15.16 -3.27
C VAL A 616 28.39 14.10 -2.79
N ILE A 617 28.06 12.83 -2.98
CA ILE A 617 28.94 11.70 -2.67
C ILE A 617 29.54 11.20 -3.99
N SER A 618 30.85 10.98 -4.02
CA SER A 618 31.52 10.40 -5.19
C SER A 618 32.20 9.09 -4.80
N GLN A 619 31.88 8.00 -5.50
CA GLN A 619 32.48 6.69 -5.35
C GLN A 619 33.26 6.34 -6.61
N GLU A 620 34.50 5.86 -6.46
CA GLU A 620 35.34 5.42 -7.58
C GLU A 620 35.49 3.90 -7.54
N VAL A 621 35.06 3.20 -8.59
CA VAL A 621 35.22 1.75 -8.75
C VAL A 621 36.23 1.46 -9.86
N PRO A 622 37.45 0.98 -9.54
CA PRO A 622 38.45 0.67 -10.56
C PRO A 622 37.98 -0.51 -11.43
N VAL A 623 38.12 -0.39 -12.75
CA VAL A 623 37.75 -1.43 -13.73
C VAL A 623 38.90 -1.69 -14.69
N LYS A 624 38.82 -2.76 -15.49
CA LYS A 624 39.71 -2.93 -16.66
C LYS A 624 38.87 -2.87 -17.92
N VAL A 625 39.33 -2.11 -18.91
CA VAL A 625 38.75 -2.12 -20.25
C VAL A 625 39.42 -3.25 -21.03
N LEU A 626 38.62 -4.18 -21.56
CA LEU A 626 39.11 -5.37 -22.26
C LEU A 626 39.02 -5.18 -23.78
N HIS A 627 40.03 -5.66 -24.49
CA HIS A 627 40.02 -5.74 -25.94
C HIS A 627 39.10 -6.89 -26.41
N GLU A 628 38.52 -6.78 -27.60
CA GLU A 628 37.57 -7.76 -28.16
C GLU A 628 38.14 -9.19 -28.20
N SER A 629 39.41 -9.34 -28.58
CA SER A 629 40.11 -10.64 -28.59
C SER A 629 40.21 -11.30 -27.21
N ALA A 630 40.13 -10.53 -26.12
CA ALA A 630 40.17 -11.07 -24.75
C ALA A 630 38.81 -11.66 -24.31
N VAL A 631 37.73 -11.33 -25.02
CA VAL A 631 36.35 -11.77 -24.71
C VAL A 631 35.74 -12.66 -25.79
N GLU A 632 36.46 -12.93 -26.88
CA GLU A 632 36.01 -13.78 -28.01
C GLU A 632 35.61 -15.20 -27.57
N GLY A 633 36.19 -15.72 -26.49
CA GLY A 633 35.84 -17.01 -25.90
C GLY A 633 34.68 -16.99 -24.90
N LEU A 634 34.13 -15.81 -24.54
CA LEU A 634 33.00 -15.69 -23.62
C LEU A 634 31.69 -15.78 -24.39
N HIS A 635 31.05 -16.94 -24.33
CA HIS A 635 29.74 -17.17 -24.93
C HIS A 635 28.79 -17.84 -23.93
N GLU A 636 27.50 -17.75 -24.19
CA GLU A 636 26.49 -18.45 -23.41
C GLU A 636 26.76 -19.96 -23.41
N PRO A 637 26.68 -20.64 -22.25
CA PRO A 637 26.82 -22.09 -22.17
C PRO A 637 25.78 -22.79 -23.04
N ARG A 638 26.23 -23.73 -23.89
CA ARG A 638 25.31 -24.55 -24.69
C ARG A 638 24.87 -25.77 -23.87
N CYS A 639 23.57 -25.90 -23.65
CA CYS A 639 22.96 -27.03 -22.96
C CYS A 639 22.01 -27.80 -23.89
N ARG A 640 21.73 -29.07 -23.56
CA ARG A 640 20.64 -29.82 -24.22
C ARG A 640 19.28 -29.33 -23.72
N ASP A 641 18.21 -29.67 -24.42
CA ASP A 641 16.85 -29.38 -23.97
C ASP A 641 16.55 -30.01 -22.60
N PRO A 642 15.80 -29.32 -21.72
CA PRO A 642 15.54 -29.80 -20.38
C PRO A 642 14.57 -30.98 -20.36
N ASP A 643 14.88 -31.94 -19.50
CA ASP A 643 14.04 -33.10 -19.24
C ASP A 643 12.83 -32.72 -18.38
N VAL A 644 12.96 -31.74 -17.49
CA VAL A 644 11.88 -31.23 -16.64
C VAL A 644 12.02 -29.73 -16.48
N HIS A 645 10.91 -28.98 -16.54
CA HIS A 645 10.87 -27.56 -16.20
C HIS A 645 9.74 -27.28 -15.20
N ILE A 646 10.04 -26.56 -14.13
CA ILE A 646 9.12 -26.34 -13.01
C ILE A 646 9.31 -24.94 -12.42
N ILE A 647 8.24 -24.27 -12.01
CA ILE A 647 8.32 -23.04 -11.23
C ILE A 647 8.69 -23.43 -9.80
N LEU A 648 9.79 -22.88 -9.29
CA LEU A 648 10.26 -23.15 -7.94
C LEU A 648 9.29 -22.54 -6.90
N PRO A 649 9.11 -23.19 -5.73
CA PRO A 649 8.42 -22.59 -4.59
C PRO A 649 9.27 -21.44 -4.01
N SER A 650 8.75 -20.75 -2.98
CA SER A 650 9.47 -19.67 -2.29
C SER A 650 10.94 -20.02 -2.03
N LEU A 651 11.85 -19.29 -2.71
CA LEU A 651 13.29 -19.54 -2.64
C LEU A 651 13.84 -19.28 -1.23
N ILE A 652 13.19 -18.41 -0.45
CA ILE A 652 13.53 -18.18 0.97
C ILE A 652 13.27 -19.45 1.78
N HIS A 653 12.13 -20.10 1.57
CA HIS A 653 11.81 -21.37 2.24
C HIS A 653 12.73 -22.49 1.78
N LEU A 654 12.98 -22.58 0.47
CA LEU A 654 13.88 -23.57 -0.12
C LEU A 654 15.31 -23.41 0.45
N LYS A 655 15.78 -22.16 0.60
CA LYS A 655 17.09 -21.82 1.17
C LYS A 655 17.18 -22.23 2.64
N SER A 656 16.19 -21.89 3.45
CA SER A 656 16.15 -22.28 4.86
C SER A 656 16.21 -23.80 5.06
N ILE A 657 15.55 -24.57 4.21
CA ILE A 657 15.58 -26.04 4.25
C ILE A 657 16.94 -26.57 3.77
N SER A 658 17.45 -26.07 2.65
CA SER A 658 18.76 -26.42 2.10
C SER A 658 19.91 -26.15 3.08
N GLU A 659 19.91 -25.00 3.76
CA GLU A 659 20.93 -24.65 4.75
C GLU A 659 20.87 -25.56 5.98
N ARG A 660 19.66 -25.96 6.42
CA ARG A 660 19.50 -26.94 7.51
C ARG A 660 20.05 -28.31 7.11
N PHE A 661 19.75 -28.79 5.90
CA PHE A 661 20.26 -30.06 5.38
C PHE A 661 21.79 -30.05 5.30
N THR A 662 22.35 -28.97 4.76
CA THR A 662 23.80 -28.74 4.67
C THR A 662 24.45 -28.74 6.07
N LYS A 663 23.88 -28.03 7.04
CA LYS A 663 24.37 -28.01 8.43
C LYS A 663 24.36 -29.40 9.07
N LEU A 664 23.25 -30.13 8.94
CA LEU A 664 23.12 -31.48 9.49
C LEU A 664 24.19 -32.43 8.93
N ALA A 665 24.45 -32.40 7.62
CA ALA A 665 25.47 -33.25 7.02
C ALA A 665 26.91 -32.84 7.38
N THR A 666 27.18 -31.55 7.65
CA THR A 666 28.50 -31.12 8.13
C THR A 666 28.79 -31.46 9.60
N ILE A 667 27.75 -31.72 10.41
CA ILE A 667 27.90 -32.18 11.80
C ILE A 667 28.22 -33.68 11.81
N ASP A 668 27.58 -34.43 10.92
CA ASP A 668 27.74 -35.87 10.74
C ASP A 668 29.16 -36.26 10.28
N THR A 669 29.82 -35.43 9.46
CA THR A 669 31.20 -35.68 8.99
C THR A 669 32.30 -35.31 10.00
N LYS A 670 31.96 -34.71 11.15
CA LYS A 670 32.93 -34.24 12.16
C LYS A 670 33.12 -35.18 13.36
N THR A 671 32.53 -36.37 13.37
CA THR A 671 32.73 -37.33 14.47
C THR A 671 34.13 -37.95 14.39
N PRO A 672 35.01 -37.82 15.40
CA PRO A 672 36.30 -38.51 15.40
C PRO A 672 36.09 -40.00 15.74
N SER A 673 36.61 -40.89 14.91
CA SER A 673 36.69 -42.32 15.21
C SER A 673 37.50 -42.55 16.50
N THR A 674 36.85 -43.02 17.55
CA THR A 674 37.47 -43.40 18.83
C THR A 674 38.28 -44.68 18.68
N THR A 675 39.61 -44.56 18.66
CA THR A 675 40.52 -45.67 18.89
C THR A 675 40.54 -45.99 20.39
N THR A 676 40.21 -47.24 20.71
CA THR A 676 40.15 -47.83 22.04
C THR A 676 41.52 -47.90 22.70
N THR A 677 41.71 -47.23 23.84
CA THR A 677 42.68 -47.69 24.84
C THR A 677 42.29 -47.26 26.25
N SER A 678 42.10 -48.27 27.09
CA SER A 678 42.01 -48.26 28.54
C SER A 678 43.25 -47.61 29.19
N ASN A 679 43.05 -46.76 30.21
CA ASN A 679 43.60 -46.94 31.57
C ASN A 679 43.41 -45.70 32.46
N THR A 680 42.76 -45.94 33.61
CA THR A 680 43.05 -45.42 34.96
C THR A 680 43.64 -44.00 35.13
N THR A 681 42.83 -43.11 35.70
CA THR A 681 43.28 -41.85 36.31
C THR A 681 43.62 -42.06 37.80
N THR A 682 44.89 -41.86 38.15
CA THR A 682 45.31 -41.45 39.50
C THR A 682 45.61 -39.95 39.48
N ASN A 683 45.03 -39.24 40.45
CA ASN A 683 45.22 -37.82 40.72
C ASN A 683 46.69 -37.44 40.91
N ASN A 684 47.12 -36.31 40.34
CA ASN A 684 47.74 -35.26 41.16
C ASN A 684 47.82 -33.90 40.43
N PRO A 685 47.72 -32.77 41.15
CA PRO A 685 47.71 -31.42 40.60
C PRO A 685 49.04 -30.68 40.86
N THR A 686 49.64 -30.02 39.88
CA THR A 686 50.54 -28.88 40.14
C THR A 686 50.94 -28.07 38.89
N GLN A 687 50.70 -26.77 39.01
CA GLN A 687 51.47 -25.61 38.53
C GLN A 687 51.29 -24.98 37.12
N PRO A 688 51.47 -23.63 37.03
CA PRO A 688 51.02 -22.77 35.93
C PRO A 688 52.21 -22.35 35.00
N PRO A 689 52.00 -21.48 33.97
CA PRO A 689 52.74 -21.48 32.68
C PRO A 689 54.07 -20.70 32.72
N PRO A 690 54.88 -20.67 31.62
CA PRO A 690 54.84 -19.44 30.80
C PRO A 690 55.23 -19.52 29.30
N SER A 691 54.74 -18.49 28.58
CA SER A 691 55.38 -17.66 27.54
C SER A 691 55.95 -18.22 26.22
N SER A 692 55.43 -17.61 25.13
CA SER A 692 56.12 -17.06 23.95
C SER A 692 56.81 -18.00 22.94
N ALA A 693 56.29 -18.05 21.71
CA ALA A 693 56.98 -17.59 20.49
C ALA A 693 56.17 -17.85 19.20
N VAL A 694 56.04 -16.77 18.40
CA VAL A 694 56.11 -16.64 16.93
C VAL A 694 55.45 -17.71 16.03
N PRO A 695 54.50 -17.33 15.14
CA PRO A 695 54.01 -18.23 14.09
C PRO A 695 54.89 -18.13 12.83
N THR A 696 55.41 -19.26 12.36
CA THR A 696 55.94 -19.41 11.00
C THR A 696 55.24 -20.57 10.29
N THR A 697 54.95 -20.31 9.02
CA THR A 697 54.62 -21.24 7.92
C THR A 697 53.23 -21.90 7.95
N THR A 698 52.32 -21.26 7.21
CA THR A 698 51.07 -21.81 6.67
C THR A 698 51.36 -22.98 5.71
N ALA A 699 51.02 -24.20 6.14
CA ALA A 699 50.74 -25.31 5.25
C ALA A 699 49.38 -25.10 4.53
N PRO A 700 49.15 -25.66 3.33
CA PRO A 700 47.93 -25.43 2.57
C PRO A 700 46.73 -26.10 3.25
N ASN A 701 45.65 -25.34 3.44
CA ASN A 701 44.40 -25.84 4.00
C ASN A 701 43.86 -27.03 3.18
N SER A 702 43.60 -28.13 3.86
CA SER A 702 42.84 -29.26 3.34
C SER A 702 41.41 -28.84 2.99
N ASN A 703 40.99 -29.11 1.75
CA ASN A 703 39.61 -28.95 1.29
C ASN A 703 38.68 -29.88 2.10
N THR A 704 37.93 -29.32 3.03
CA THR A 704 36.76 -29.99 3.61
C THR A 704 35.66 -30.03 2.55
N ALA A 705 35.41 -31.22 1.99
CA ALA A 705 34.37 -31.45 0.99
C ALA A 705 33.00 -31.01 1.55
N SER A 706 32.29 -30.15 0.82
CA SER A 706 30.93 -29.74 1.20
C SER A 706 29.95 -30.90 0.98
N PRO A 707 28.85 -30.94 1.75
CA PRO A 707 27.81 -31.94 1.51
C PRO A 707 27.14 -31.70 0.15
N LYS A 708 27.00 -32.79 -0.62
CA LYS A 708 26.29 -32.79 -1.91
C LYS A 708 24.80 -32.97 -1.67
N LEU A 709 23.99 -32.05 -2.19
CA LEU A 709 22.53 -32.13 -2.19
C LEU A 709 22.07 -32.75 -3.51
N GLU A 710 21.02 -33.57 -3.44
CA GLU A 710 20.32 -34.08 -4.62
C GLU A 710 19.00 -33.33 -4.79
N LEU A 711 18.84 -32.62 -5.90
CA LEU A 711 17.56 -32.05 -6.29
C LEU A 711 16.97 -32.87 -7.41
N SER A 712 15.67 -33.10 -7.33
CA SER A 712 14.93 -33.81 -8.37
C SER A 712 13.56 -33.21 -8.57
N ALA A 713 13.06 -33.22 -9.80
CA ALA A 713 11.73 -32.72 -10.14
C ALA A 713 11.08 -33.59 -11.21
N ASN A 714 9.76 -33.49 -11.36
CA ASN A 714 9.01 -34.15 -12.42
C ASN A 714 8.06 -33.19 -13.16
N MET A 715 7.45 -33.68 -14.24
CA MET A 715 6.48 -32.93 -15.06
C MET A 715 5.04 -33.02 -14.52
N HIS A 716 4.86 -33.40 -13.26
CA HIS A 716 3.60 -33.51 -12.53
C HIS A 716 3.52 -32.54 -11.34
N GLY A 717 4.38 -31.53 -11.31
CA GLY A 717 4.36 -30.49 -10.27
C GLY A 717 5.02 -30.88 -8.95
N SER A 718 5.94 -31.85 -8.95
CA SER A 718 6.68 -32.23 -7.74
C SER A 718 8.16 -31.87 -7.81
N LEU A 719 8.69 -31.34 -6.70
CA LEU A 719 10.10 -31.04 -6.47
C LEU A 719 10.55 -31.75 -5.18
N LYS A 720 11.72 -32.37 -5.19
CA LYS A 720 12.31 -33.11 -4.07
C LYS A 720 13.75 -32.66 -3.85
N LEU A 721 14.05 -32.22 -2.63
CA LEU A 721 15.39 -31.91 -2.15
C LEU A 721 15.79 -32.99 -1.15
N ALA A 722 16.87 -33.71 -1.44
CA ALA A 722 17.34 -34.82 -0.63
C ALA A 722 18.82 -34.68 -0.27
N ILE A 723 19.19 -35.29 0.84
CA ILE A 723 20.57 -35.50 1.26
C ILE A 723 20.73 -36.91 1.83
N ALA A 724 21.82 -37.56 1.46
CA ALA A 724 22.18 -38.88 1.97
C ALA A 724 23.67 -38.88 2.38
N SER A 725 23.95 -39.18 3.64
CA SER A 725 25.26 -39.52 4.20
C SER A 725 25.22 -40.94 4.76
N ASP A 726 26.36 -41.43 5.26
CA ASP A 726 26.47 -42.76 5.87
C ASP A 726 25.55 -42.93 7.10
N SER A 727 25.21 -41.84 7.80
CA SER A 727 24.41 -41.86 9.03
C SER A 727 23.02 -41.24 8.88
N LEU A 728 22.75 -40.49 7.80
CA LEU A 728 21.57 -39.63 7.69
C LEU A 728 20.99 -39.62 6.27
N ARG A 729 19.71 -39.94 6.14
CA ARG A 729 18.95 -39.80 4.89
C ARG A 729 17.70 -39.00 5.13
N ILE A 730 17.62 -37.81 4.54
CA ILE A 730 16.49 -36.90 4.69
C ILE A 730 16.08 -36.35 3.33
N SER A 731 14.77 -36.15 3.14
CA SER A 731 14.22 -35.51 1.95
C SER A 731 13.06 -34.61 2.32
N SER A 732 12.94 -33.49 1.62
CA SER A 732 11.75 -32.63 1.61
C SER A 732 11.15 -32.64 0.20
N VAL A 733 9.82 -32.74 0.13
CA VAL A 733 9.08 -32.79 -1.14
C VAL A 733 8.06 -31.64 -1.15
N TRP A 734 7.99 -30.94 -2.26
CA TRP A 734 6.95 -29.97 -2.59
C TRP A 734 6.11 -30.56 -3.71
N THR A 735 4.79 -30.43 -3.60
CA THR A 735 3.80 -30.88 -4.58
C THR A 735 3.01 -29.67 -5.09
N ASP A 736 2.16 -29.90 -6.10
CA ASP A 736 1.24 -28.89 -6.64
C ASP A 736 1.95 -27.66 -7.24
N LEU A 737 3.20 -27.85 -7.70
CA LEU A 737 3.97 -26.83 -8.41
C LEU A 737 3.58 -26.79 -9.89
N VAL A 738 3.81 -25.65 -10.52
CA VAL A 738 3.41 -25.43 -11.92
C VAL A 738 4.56 -25.80 -12.86
N ASN A 739 4.28 -26.64 -13.85
CA ASN A 739 5.15 -26.84 -15.02
C ASN A 739 4.68 -25.90 -16.15
N PRO A 740 5.42 -24.82 -16.47
CA PRO A 740 4.98 -23.83 -17.47
C PRO A 740 4.87 -24.46 -18.86
N ALA A 741 3.88 -24.05 -19.66
CA ALA A 741 3.77 -24.51 -21.03
C ALA A 741 4.87 -23.89 -21.91
N LEU A 742 5.43 -24.69 -22.82
CA LEU A 742 6.33 -24.20 -23.85
C LEU A 742 5.53 -23.40 -24.89
N ASP A 743 6.06 -22.27 -25.37
CA ASP A 743 5.35 -21.38 -26.28
C ASP A 743 5.10 -22.06 -27.66
N PRO A 744 3.84 -22.28 -28.05
CA PRO A 744 3.50 -22.94 -29.31
C PRO A 744 3.83 -22.11 -30.56
N ALA A 745 4.18 -20.82 -30.43
CA ALA A 745 4.60 -19.99 -31.56
C ALA A 745 6.03 -20.31 -32.06
N GLN A 746 6.82 -21.03 -31.27
CA GLN A 746 8.24 -21.27 -31.54
C GLN A 746 8.56 -22.66 -32.09
N LEU A 747 7.63 -23.63 -32.03
CA LEU A 747 7.87 -25.04 -32.41
C LEU A 747 6.65 -25.65 -33.12
N SER A 748 6.89 -26.51 -34.11
CA SER A 748 5.81 -27.26 -34.77
C SER A 748 5.25 -28.38 -33.86
N GLN A 749 4.00 -28.80 -34.10
CA GLN A 749 3.34 -29.86 -33.31
C GLN A 749 4.09 -31.20 -33.31
N SER A 750 4.84 -31.51 -34.37
CA SER A 750 5.68 -32.70 -34.47
C SER A 750 6.95 -32.60 -33.61
N GLU A 751 7.59 -31.43 -33.59
CA GLU A 751 8.81 -31.20 -32.79
C GLU A 751 8.50 -31.19 -31.30
N MET A 752 7.34 -30.64 -30.91
CA MET A 752 6.90 -30.57 -29.53
C MET A 752 6.69 -31.97 -28.91
N GLN A 753 6.27 -32.96 -29.69
CA GLN A 753 6.08 -34.34 -29.20
C GLN A 753 7.38 -35.11 -28.97
N GLU A 754 8.48 -34.69 -29.59
CA GLU A 754 9.77 -35.36 -29.48
C GLU A 754 10.63 -34.85 -28.32
N LEU A 755 10.23 -33.72 -27.71
CA LEU A 755 10.95 -33.07 -26.62
C LEU A 755 11.14 -33.98 -25.39
N PRO A 756 12.31 -33.92 -24.72
CA PRO A 756 12.57 -34.69 -23.50
C PRO A 756 11.51 -34.48 -22.40
N SER A 757 11.01 -33.25 -22.24
CA SER A 757 9.99 -32.89 -21.26
C SER A 757 8.62 -33.55 -21.49
N GLU A 758 8.17 -33.66 -22.73
CA GLU A 758 6.93 -34.39 -23.05
C GLU A 758 7.09 -35.90 -22.90
N ARG A 759 8.30 -36.44 -23.10
CA ARG A 759 8.60 -37.84 -22.78
C ARG A 759 8.54 -38.08 -21.27
N MET A 760 9.15 -37.20 -20.47
CA MET A 760 9.09 -37.26 -19.01
C MET A 760 7.66 -37.11 -18.49
N ARG A 761 6.81 -36.29 -19.12
CA ARG A 761 5.38 -36.17 -18.76
C ARG A 761 4.56 -37.44 -19.05
N ARG A 762 5.01 -38.30 -19.97
CA ARG A 762 4.39 -39.61 -20.25
C ARG A 762 4.88 -40.70 -19.30
N LEU A 763 6.02 -40.49 -18.64
CA LEU A 763 6.63 -41.41 -17.69
C LEU A 763 6.15 -41.08 -16.27
N GLY A 764 5.53 -42.04 -15.58
CA GLY A 764 4.96 -41.86 -14.24
C GLY A 764 3.45 -41.70 -14.26
N LYS A 765 2.72 -42.83 -14.19
CA LYS A 765 1.30 -42.79 -13.80
C LYS A 765 1.22 -42.24 -12.38
N ASP A 766 0.46 -41.17 -12.20
CA ASP A 766 0.12 -40.55 -10.91
C ASP A 766 1.28 -39.84 -10.15
N GLY A 767 2.44 -39.60 -10.78
CA GLY A 767 3.52 -38.77 -10.20
C GLY A 767 4.49 -39.45 -9.23
N ASP A 768 4.25 -40.71 -8.86
CA ASP A 768 5.02 -41.45 -7.83
C ASP A 768 6.12 -42.40 -8.38
N GLY A 769 6.20 -42.60 -9.70
CA GLY A 769 7.23 -43.45 -10.31
C GLY A 769 8.58 -42.74 -10.45
N GLU A 770 9.66 -43.30 -9.88
CA GLU A 770 11.05 -42.76 -9.97
C GLU A 770 11.57 -42.59 -11.41
N GLU A 771 10.94 -43.24 -12.40
CA GLU A 771 11.30 -43.13 -13.83
C GLU A 771 10.92 -41.76 -14.46
N GLY A 772 9.99 -41.01 -13.86
CA GLY A 772 9.56 -39.69 -14.33
C GLY A 772 10.31 -38.51 -13.70
N TRP A 773 11.36 -38.77 -12.90
CA TRP A 773 12.10 -37.75 -12.17
C TRP A 773 13.45 -37.45 -12.82
N ALA A 774 13.70 -36.17 -13.12
CA ALA A 774 15.05 -35.69 -13.47
C ALA A 774 15.77 -35.26 -12.19
N ARG A 775 17.03 -35.68 -12.02
CA ARG A 775 17.83 -35.40 -10.82
C ARG A 775 19.16 -34.73 -11.14
N VAL A 776 19.63 -33.88 -10.24
CA VAL A 776 20.90 -33.15 -10.32
C VAL A 776 21.55 -33.11 -8.94
N ARG A 777 22.88 -33.23 -8.89
CA ARG A 777 23.64 -33.16 -7.65
C ARG A 777 24.43 -31.87 -7.59
N ILE A 778 24.24 -31.10 -6.53
CA ILE A 778 24.83 -29.77 -6.39
C ILE A 778 25.46 -29.60 -5.01
N ASP A 779 26.42 -28.67 -4.92
CA ASP A 779 27.08 -28.35 -3.66
C ASP A 779 26.15 -27.54 -2.76
N GLY A 780 25.95 -27.95 -1.51
CA GLY A 780 25.03 -27.26 -0.61
C GLY A 780 25.40 -25.80 -0.30
N ARG A 781 26.71 -25.47 -0.29
CA ARG A 781 27.17 -24.09 -0.07
C ARG A 781 26.96 -23.24 -1.33
N ASP A 782 27.21 -23.79 -2.50
CA ASP A 782 26.96 -23.09 -3.77
C ASP A 782 25.46 -22.89 -4.00
N TRP A 783 24.65 -23.91 -3.72
CA TRP A 783 23.19 -23.83 -3.80
C TRP A 783 22.61 -22.75 -2.88
N GLY A 784 23.11 -22.64 -1.65
CA GLY A 784 22.69 -21.57 -0.73
C GLY A 784 23.00 -20.16 -1.25
N ARG A 785 24.09 -19.98 -2.01
CA ARG A 785 24.42 -18.70 -2.67
C ARG A 785 23.47 -18.43 -3.81
N VAL A 786 23.27 -19.40 -4.71
CA VAL A 786 22.33 -19.30 -5.84
C VAL A 786 20.92 -18.94 -5.38
N LEU A 787 20.41 -19.57 -4.32
CA LEU A 787 19.07 -19.27 -3.79
C LEU A 787 18.92 -17.86 -3.21
N SER A 788 20.02 -17.14 -2.98
CA SER A 788 19.96 -15.72 -2.61
C SER A 788 19.41 -14.84 -3.75
N VAL A 789 19.29 -15.38 -4.97
CA VAL A 789 18.63 -14.75 -6.11
C VAL A 789 17.13 -14.53 -5.89
N GLY A 790 16.49 -15.22 -4.95
CA GLY A 790 15.08 -15.00 -4.61
C GLY A 790 14.75 -13.59 -4.11
N ARG A 791 15.77 -12.74 -3.88
CA ARG A 791 15.61 -11.31 -3.62
C ARG A 791 15.20 -10.55 -4.89
N LEU A 792 15.73 -10.94 -6.06
CA LEU A 792 15.50 -10.26 -7.34
C LEU A 792 14.11 -10.51 -7.92
N SER A 793 13.64 -11.75 -7.81
CA SER A 793 12.32 -12.12 -8.32
C SER A 793 11.79 -13.37 -7.61
N PRO A 794 10.49 -13.39 -7.29
CA PRO A 794 9.84 -14.59 -6.80
C PRO A 794 9.58 -15.63 -7.90
N LYS A 795 9.59 -15.23 -9.19
CA LYS A 795 9.29 -16.13 -10.32
C LYS A 795 10.57 -16.70 -10.91
N VAL A 796 10.91 -17.92 -10.48
CA VAL A 796 12.08 -18.66 -10.97
C VAL A 796 11.64 -19.98 -11.60
N VAL A 797 11.98 -20.15 -12.88
CA VAL A 797 11.78 -21.42 -13.60
C VAL A 797 13.07 -22.22 -13.53
N ALA A 798 12.99 -23.43 -12.97
CA ALA A 798 14.09 -24.39 -12.91
C ALA A 798 13.94 -25.44 -14.01
N CYS A 799 14.96 -25.53 -14.87
CA CYS A 799 15.08 -26.46 -15.97
C CYS A 799 16.12 -27.53 -15.62
N PHE A 800 15.66 -28.75 -15.36
CA PHE A 800 16.49 -29.90 -15.00
C PHE A 800 16.91 -30.65 -16.25
N ILE A 801 18.22 -30.85 -16.36
CA ILE A 801 18.86 -31.69 -17.36
C ILE A 801 19.42 -32.89 -16.59
N ASN A 802 18.70 -34.01 -16.64
CA ASN A 802 18.94 -35.18 -15.81
C ASN A 802 20.41 -35.60 -15.77
N GLU A 803 20.96 -35.70 -14.56
CA GLU A 803 22.34 -36.02 -14.20
C GLU A 803 23.41 -35.07 -14.74
N THR A 804 23.03 -34.01 -15.46
CA THR A 804 23.95 -33.16 -16.24
C THR A 804 24.04 -31.74 -15.70
N ALA A 805 22.91 -31.02 -15.62
CA ALA A 805 22.89 -29.61 -15.26
C ALA A 805 21.51 -29.15 -14.77
N LEU A 806 21.51 -28.03 -14.05
CA LEU A 806 20.33 -27.28 -13.65
C LEU A 806 20.46 -25.86 -14.18
N VAL A 807 19.47 -25.44 -14.96
CA VAL A 807 19.39 -24.07 -15.49
C VAL A 807 18.27 -23.33 -14.77
N LEU A 808 18.56 -22.17 -14.18
CA LEU A 808 17.53 -21.34 -13.56
C LEU A 808 17.30 -20.09 -14.40
N TYR A 809 16.05 -19.88 -14.81
CA TYR A 809 15.58 -18.66 -15.44
C TYR A 809 14.89 -17.79 -14.39
N VAL A 810 15.50 -16.67 -14.04
CA VAL A 810 14.98 -15.70 -13.08
C VAL A 810 14.43 -14.52 -13.86
N TYR A 811 13.11 -14.43 -13.92
CA TYR A 811 12.42 -13.37 -14.65
C TYR A 811 12.37 -12.12 -13.79
N LEU A 812 12.99 -11.04 -14.25
CA LEU A 812 12.96 -9.78 -13.55
C LEU A 812 11.61 -9.07 -13.79
N PRO A 813 11.06 -8.40 -12.77
CA PRO A 813 9.84 -7.62 -12.94
C PRO A 813 10.09 -6.40 -13.84
N GLY A 814 9.56 -6.44 -15.07
CA GLY A 814 9.25 -5.32 -15.97
C GLY A 814 10.31 -4.24 -16.19
N SER A 815 11.00 -4.28 -17.34
CA SER A 815 11.58 -3.08 -17.95
C SER A 815 10.46 -2.12 -18.42
N TRP A 816 10.81 -0.85 -18.61
CA TRP A 816 9.90 0.25 -18.98
C TRP A 816 9.06 -0.02 -20.25
N ASN A 817 9.45 -1.01 -21.04
CA ASN A 817 8.91 -1.40 -22.34
C ASN A 817 8.06 -2.69 -22.33
N GLY A 818 7.94 -3.40 -21.19
CA GLY A 818 7.08 -4.59 -21.07
C GLY A 818 7.63 -5.89 -21.67
N GLU A 819 8.92 -5.96 -22.04
CA GLU A 819 9.59 -7.22 -22.39
C GLU A 819 10.16 -7.92 -21.15
N ASP A 820 9.90 -9.23 -21.01
CA ASP A 820 10.40 -10.03 -19.88
C ASP A 820 11.93 -10.17 -19.93
N SER A 821 12.63 -9.47 -19.04
CA SER A 821 14.08 -9.60 -18.86
C SER A 821 14.42 -10.83 -18.02
N CYS A 822 15.44 -11.60 -18.40
CA CYS A 822 15.77 -12.87 -17.75
C CYS A 822 17.26 -12.99 -17.36
N LEU A 823 17.52 -13.39 -16.12
CA LEU A 823 18.83 -13.89 -15.70
C LEU A 823 18.86 -15.40 -15.78
N THR A 824 19.90 -15.92 -16.42
CA THR A 824 20.10 -17.36 -16.56
C THR A 824 21.29 -17.83 -15.72
N TYR A 825 21.05 -18.79 -14.83
CA TYR A 825 22.08 -19.43 -14.00
C TYR A 825 22.31 -20.84 -14.50
N TYR A 826 23.57 -21.18 -14.73
CA TYR A 826 24.01 -22.49 -15.22
C TYR A 826 24.78 -23.22 -14.12
N ILE A 827 24.20 -24.32 -13.64
CA ILE A 827 24.74 -25.12 -12.53
C ILE A 827 25.06 -26.52 -13.05
N ASN A 828 26.32 -26.91 -13.03
CA ASN A 828 26.71 -28.26 -13.44
C ASN A 828 26.39 -29.26 -12.32
N SER A 829 25.82 -30.40 -12.71
CA SER A 829 25.64 -31.54 -11.81
C SER A 829 26.99 -32.21 -11.56
N TYR A 830 27.30 -32.52 -10.30
CA TYR A 830 28.48 -33.32 -9.99
C TYR A 830 28.29 -34.75 -10.46
N SER A 831 29.30 -35.29 -11.15
CA SER A 831 29.40 -36.73 -11.38
C SER A 831 29.59 -37.47 -10.05
N THR A 832 29.09 -38.70 -10.00
CA THR A 832 29.30 -39.64 -8.90
C THR A 832 30.79 -39.91 -8.68
#